data_AF-A0A847GY80-F1
#
_entry.id   AF-A0A847GY80-F1
#
_cell.length_a   1.000
_cell.length_b   1.000
_cell.length_c   1.000
_cell.angle_alpha   90.00
_cell.angle_beta   90.00
_cell.angle_gamma   90.00
#
_symmetry.space_group_name_H-M   'P 1'
#
loop_
_entity.id
_entity.type
_entity.pdbx_description
1 polymer ?
#
loop_
_entity_poly.entity_id
_entity_poly.type
_entity_poly.pdbx_seq_one_letter_code
_entity_poly.pdbx_strand_id
1 'polypeptide(L)'
;MMKRLALLAWLIACAAHAAESPLYERRGTWAESMTATRRNVVLLETQNLKLPADSTDWPAVWESLYRRFWTDWPETDWLLQDGPLREPADKLDAQSQFGWFFEARRDTAVEQQLIRRVLDELGETGAALAVRLETLIRTAAPPDDPAWLNLYADACRLRRAERLRPLGVRVPQFVFTKHSTLGGSHYAYTEGQSDAQAERHFVPGAALCLARWDGEQWRVETLVDDPNGVIRDPDVSYDGRRVLFAWKKSDREDDYHLYELDLASRSVRQLTRGLGVADYEGAYLPDGDLIFNSTRCVQIVDCWWTEVSNLYRCDGDGRFLRRLTFDQVHDNYPTVTADGRILYTRWEYNDRGQVYPQPLLQMNPDGTNQCDFYGGNSWFPTTILHARGVPGTQKVAAIATGHHSRQTGKLILIDPARGRQENAGVQLIAPVRPTPAVKVDAFGQTGELFQYPYPLSETEYLVTWHPVGWRWAEGPFGPRFGIYWMTSRGARERLVDDPRLPCNQSVPVRPRSTQRRRPSLVDYRQTAGTFYVQDVYAGPGLAGVARGTVKTLRVVALDYRVAGIGSNRNGGPGGAALISTPVAIGNGTWDPKWVLGDATVREDGSVFCQVPARTPVYFQLLDERGRMVQTMRSWATLQPGENASCVGCHEHKNSGPVASLPLTLALRQPAETLRPFYGSPRGFSFPQEIQPILDRHCARCHDGRPDVPYALRSREVEDAQAKRRWSESYLALTHARQDAPPRDAWRGNADHPMVNWVSAQSAPPLQPPYAAGAALSRLVELLERGHEDVRLSREELDKLSAWIDLGVPYCGDYEEANTWTAEERAKHERYAAKRRRGDEEDRQNIAAWVQHRRGGWD
;
A
#
# COMPACT_ATOMS: atom_id res chain seq x y z
N MET A 1 36.36 54.30 1.64
CA MET A 1 35.06 53.89 1.06
C MET A 1 35.21 52.74 0.04
N MET A 2 36.17 52.79 -0.89
CA MET A 2 36.43 51.71 -1.87
C MET A 2 36.86 50.35 -1.29
N LYS A 3 37.55 50.29 -0.13
CA LYS A 3 37.87 49.01 0.54
C LYS A 3 36.67 48.32 1.21
N ARG A 4 35.59 49.05 1.52
CA ARG A 4 34.34 48.48 2.07
C ARG A 4 33.38 48.01 0.96
N LEU A 5 33.44 48.62 -0.22
CA LEU A 5 32.70 48.17 -1.41
C LEU A 5 33.27 46.89 -2.03
N ALA A 6 34.59 46.68 -1.97
CA ALA A 6 35.19 45.42 -2.40
C ALA A 6 34.84 44.24 -1.46
N LEU A 7 34.73 44.48 -0.15
CA LEU A 7 34.28 43.48 0.82
C LEU A 7 32.78 43.17 0.68
N LEU A 8 31.96 44.19 0.36
CA LEU A 8 30.53 44.03 0.12
C LEU A 8 30.23 43.35 -1.22
N ALA A 9 31.03 43.61 -2.27
CA ALA A 9 30.93 42.89 -3.54
C ALA A 9 31.39 41.43 -3.43
N TRP A 10 32.36 41.13 -2.56
CA TRP A 10 32.76 39.75 -2.23
C TRP A 10 31.66 39.04 -1.40
N LEU A 11 31.03 39.73 -0.46
CA LEU A 11 29.92 39.20 0.34
C LEU A 11 28.62 39.00 -0.46
N ILE A 12 28.35 39.84 -1.47
CA ILE A 12 27.18 39.72 -2.35
C ILE A 12 27.41 38.65 -3.44
N ALA A 13 28.65 38.42 -3.89
CA ALA A 13 28.98 37.29 -4.76
C ALA A 13 28.81 35.93 -4.06
N CYS A 14 28.90 35.88 -2.73
CA CYS A 14 28.66 34.68 -1.91
C CYS A 14 27.18 34.42 -1.59
N ALA A 15 26.25 35.33 -1.89
CA ALA A 15 24.87 35.24 -1.43
C ALA A 15 23.87 34.68 -2.48
N ALA A 16 24.33 34.27 -3.66
CA ALA A 16 23.47 33.71 -4.72
C ALA A 16 23.98 32.38 -5.33
N HIS A 17 25.05 31.80 -4.77
CA HIS A 17 25.44 30.40 -4.99
C HIS A 17 25.35 29.70 -3.65
N ALA A 18 24.76 28.52 -3.57
CA ALA A 18 24.84 27.70 -2.37
C ALA A 18 26.32 27.60 -1.94
N ALA A 19 26.69 28.27 -0.85
CA ALA A 19 28.08 28.51 -0.50
C ALA A 19 28.87 27.20 -0.51
N GLU A 20 29.84 27.11 -1.42
CA GLU A 20 30.65 25.92 -1.59
C GLU A 20 31.44 25.65 -0.31
N SER A 21 31.52 24.39 0.13
CA SER A 21 32.36 24.06 1.27
C SER A 21 33.82 24.37 0.90
N PRO A 22 34.52 25.28 1.61
CA PRO A 22 35.90 25.63 1.30
C PRO A 22 36.87 24.44 1.52
N LEU A 23 36.34 23.31 2.01
CA LEU A 23 37.08 22.07 2.24
C LEU A 23 37.16 21.18 1.00
N TYR A 24 36.12 21.15 0.15
CA TYR A 24 36.09 20.26 -1.00
C TYR A 24 37.10 20.72 -2.05
N GLU A 25 37.99 19.82 -2.44
CA GLU A 25 39.01 20.12 -3.44
C GLU A 25 39.00 19.05 -4.54
N ARG A 26 38.38 19.38 -5.67
CA ARG A 26 38.34 18.49 -6.83
C ARG A 26 39.69 18.46 -7.53
N ARG A 27 40.26 17.26 -7.68
CA ARG A 27 41.51 16.97 -8.40
C ARG A 27 41.27 16.06 -9.60
N GLY A 28 42.33 15.59 -10.25
CA GLY A 28 42.25 14.79 -11.48
C GLY A 28 41.61 13.42 -11.26
N THR A 29 41.78 12.86 -10.07
CA THR A 29 41.20 11.57 -9.67
C THR A 29 40.40 11.66 -8.38
N TRP A 30 39.54 10.66 -8.14
CA TRP A 30 38.83 10.50 -6.88
C TRP A 30 39.79 10.42 -5.69
N ALA A 31 40.85 9.60 -5.81
CA ALA A 31 41.86 9.42 -4.78
C ALA A 31 42.53 10.74 -4.39
N GLU A 32 43.00 11.52 -5.37
CA GLU A 32 43.61 12.83 -5.12
C GLU A 32 42.61 13.82 -4.49
N SER A 33 41.34 13.77 -4.92
CA SER A 33 40.30 14.66 -4.39
C SER A 33 39.97 14.34 -2.93
N MET A 34 39.85 13.05 -2.59
CA MET A 34 39.65 12.55 -1.23
C MET A 34 40.82 12.96 -0.32
N THR A 35 42.06 12.73 -0.77
CA THR A 35 43.26 13.08 -0.01
C THR A 35 43.43 14.59 0.17
N ALA A 36 43.20 15.38 -0.89
CA ALA A 36 43.31 16.85 -0.81
C ALA A 36 42.25 17.43 0.13
N THR A 37 41.00 16.99 -0.02
CA THR A 37 39.90 17.39 0.87
C THR A 37 40.19 16.99 2.32
N ARG A 38 40.75 15.80 2.55
CA ARG A 38 41.20 15.37 3.87
C ARG A 38 42.26 16.28 4.46
N ARG A 39 43.28 16.67 3.70
CA ARG A 39 44.28 17.65 4.20
C ARG A 39 43.61 18.95 4.63
N ASN A 40 42.63 19.43 3.87
CA ASN A 40 41.88 20.63 4.25
C ASN A 40 41.09 20.44 5.55
N VAL A 41 40.41 19.31 5.73
CA VAL A 41 39.69 18.97 6.97
C VAL A 41 40.65 18.89 8.16
N VAL A 42 41.76 18.16 8.02
CA VAL A 42 42.76 17.99 9.08
C VAL A 42 43.43 19.32 9.45
N LEU A 43 43.72 20.18 8.47
CA LEU A 43 44.24 21.53 8.73
C LEU A 43 43.26 22.35 9.57
N LEU A 44 41.95 22.28 9.28
CA LEU A 44 40.94 22.93 10.12
C LEU A 44 40.90 22.36 11.55
N GLU A 45 40.91 21.03 11.69
CA GLU A 45 40.86 20.36 13.00
C GLU A 45 42.11 20.67 13.86
N THR A 46 43.30 20.65 13.26
CA THR A 46 44.59 20.84 13.95
C THR A 46 44.87 22.28 14.36
N GLN A 47 44.31 23.27 13.66
CA GLN A 47 44.50 24.69 13.98
C GLN A 47 43.60 25.18 15.12
N ASN A 48 42.74 24.30 15.69
CA ASN A 48 41.73 24.63 16.70
C ASN A 48 40.89 25.87 16.32
N LEU A 49 40.79 26.16 15.01
CA LEU A 49 39.99 27.22 14.44
C LEU A 49 38.53 26.81 14.60
N LYS A 50 37.97 27.04 15.79
CA LYS A 50 36.57 27.44 15.86
C LYS A 50 36.45 28.65 14.93
N LEU A 51 35.84 28.46 13.76
CA LEU A 51 35.30 29.57 12.99
C LEU A 51 34.56 30.50 13.97
N PRO A 52 34.66 31.83 13.81
CA PRO A 52 34.31 32.79 14.85
C PRO A 52 32.94 32.45 15.48
N ALA A 53 33.00 31.96 16.73
CA ALA A 53 31.90 31.54 17.60
C ALA A 53 30.80 30.65 16.96
N ASP A 54 30.88 29.34 17.20
CA ASP A 54 29.76 28.38 17.31
C ASP A 54 28.57 28.50 16.33
N SER A 55 28.81 28.93 15.09
CA SER A 55 27.79 29.12 14.03
C SER A 55 27.99 28.21 12.80
N THR A 56 29.01 27.35 12.81
CA THR A 56 29.25 26.40 11.71
C THR A 56 28.46 25.12 11.94
N ASP A 57 27.46 24.89 11.09
CA ASP A 57 26.69 23.66 11.05
C ASP A 57 27.54 22.53 10.42
N TRP A 58 28.37 21.87 11.23
CA TRP A 58 29.19 20.74 10.82
C TRP A 58 28.41 19.64 10.09
N PRO A 59 27.20 19.25 10.54
CA PRO A 59 26.31 18.41 9.75
C PRO A 59 26.13 18.90 8.30
N ALA A 60 25.85 20.19 8.08
CA ALA A 60 25.69 20.75 6.73
C ALA A 60 26.99 20.72 5.91
N VAL A 61 28.16 20.89 6.55
CA VAL A 61 29.47 20.76 5.88
C VAL A 61 29.70 19.34 5.39
N TRP A 62 29.48 18.33 6.24
CA TRP A 62 29.61 16.92 5.86
C TRP A 62 28.61 16.54 4.76
N GLU A 63 27.39 17.04 4.84
CA GLU A 63 26.41 16.85 3.76
C GLU A 63 26.87 17.46 2.45
N SER A 64 27.41 18.67 2.47
CA SER A 64 27.95 19.33 1.27
C SER A 64 29.10 18.54 0.66
N LEU A 65 30.07 18.11 1.48
CA LEU A 65 31.18 17.26 1.05
C LEU A 65 30.68 15.96 0.41
N TYR A 66 29.80 15.24 1.10
CA TYR A 66 29.24 14.00 0.60
C TYR A 66 28.52 14.20 -0.73
N ARG A 67 27.65 15.23 -0.84
CA ARG A 67 26.90 15.53 -2.07
C ARG A 67 27.84 15.76 -3.25
N ARG A 68 28.94 16.49 -3.05
CA ARG A 68 29.95 16.76 -4.08
C ARG A 68 30.68 15.49 -4.49
N PHE A 69 31.19 14.71 -3.53
CA PHE A 69 31.87 13.45 -3.83
C PHE A 69 30.95 12.47 -4.56
N TRP A 70 29.69 12.34 -4.12
CA TRP A 70 28.73 11.47 -4.78
C TRP A 70 28.45 11.87 -6.23
N THR A 71 28.34 13.18 -6.48
CA THR A 71 28.04 13.72 -7.81
C THR A 71 29.23 13.60 -8.75
N ASP A 72 30.43 13.90 -8.26
CA ASP A 72 31.63 13.98 -9.09
C ASP A 72 32.31 12.62 -9.27
N TRP A 73 32.12 11.68 -8.32
CA TRP A 73 32.90 10.44 -8.25
C TRP A 73 32.04 9.21 -7.89
N PRO A 74 31.79 8.30 -8.85
CA PRO A 74 31.09 7.04 -8.61
C PRO A 74 31.72 6.16 -7.53
N GLU A 75 33.04 6.25 -7.35
CA GLU A 75 33.83 5.55 -6.32
C GLU A 75 33.30 5.78 -4.89
N THR A 76 32.60 6.90 -4.67
CA THR A 76 31.98 7.22 -3.38
C THR A 76 30.96 6.17 -2.95
N ASP A 77 30.22 5.55 -3.88
CA ASP A 77 29.27 4.46 -3.54
C ASP A 77 30.00 3.19 -3.05
N TRP A 78 31.16 2.88 -3.63
CA TRP A 78 31.98 1.75 -3.18
C TRP A 78 32.51 1.99 -1.78
N LEU A 79 33.03 3.20 -1.50
CA LEU A 79 33.52 3.55 -0.17
C LEU A 79 32.43 3.38 0.90
N LEU A 80 31.18 3.73 0.58
CA LEU A 80 30.04 3.52 1.49
C LEU A 80 29.68 2.05 1.68
N GLN A 81 29.84 1.22 0.66
CA GLN A 81 29.58 -0.20 0.77
C GLN A 81 30.65 -0.89 1.62
N ASP A 82 31.92 -0.53 1.41
CA ASP A 82 33.07 -1.22 2.00
C ASP A 82 33.55 -0.57 3.30
N GLY A 83 32.97 0.57 3.68
CA GLY A 83 33.21 1.23 4.95
C GLY A 83 32.88 0.35 6.18
N PRO A 84 33.21 0.83 7.39
CA PRO A 84 32.89 0.13 8.63
C PRO A 84 31.37 -0.05 8.78
N LEU A 85 30.96 -1.26 9.19
CA LEU A 85 29.55 -1.58 9.50
C LEU A 85 29.08 -0.69 10.65
N ARG A 86 27.89 -0.09 10.50
CA ARG A 86 27.26 0.73 11.54
C ARG A 86 25.90 0.15 11.88
N GLU A 87 25.57 0.14 13.16
CA GLU A 87 24.30 -0.39 13.64
C GLU A 87 23.12 0.39 13.01
N PRO A 88 22.05 -0.29 12.54
CA PRO A 88 20.93 0.36 11.83
C PRO A 88 20.13 1.39 12.64
N ALA A 89 20.40 1.53 13.94
CA ALA A 89 19.64 2.37 14.86
C ALA A 89 20.13 3.83 14.93
N ASP A 90 21.31 4.14 14.40
CA ASP A 90 21.84 5.50 14.42
C ASP A 90 21.32 6.32 13.25
N LYS A 91 21.10 7.62 13.50
CA LYS A 91 20.78 8.61 12.47
C LYS A 91 21.82 8.51 11.35
N LEU A 92 21.44 7.93 10.22
CA LEU A 92 22.27 7.85 9.02
C LEU A 92 22.40 9.25 8.40
N ASP A 93 23.30 10.07 8.97
CA ASP A 93 23.69 11.36 8.42
C ASP A 93 25.04 11.27 7.66
N ALA A 94 25.37 12.30 6.86
CA ALA A 94 26.61 12.31 6.07
C ALA A 94 27.87 12.13 6.92
N GLN A 95 27.89 12.72 8.12
CA GLN A 95 29.05 12.63 9.00
C GLN A 95 29.28 11.18 9.42
N SER A 96 28.23 10.49 9.82
CA SER A 96 28.30 9.07 10.13
C SER A 96 28.68 8.25 8.88
N GLN A 97 28.07 8.49 7.73
CA GLN A 97 28.31 7.63 6.56
C GLN A 97 29.69 7.82 5.91
N PHE A 98 30.23 9.04 5.99
CA PHE A 98 31.35 9.47 5.15
C PHE A 98 32.45 10.21 5.93
N GLY A 99 32.09 10.93 6.98
CA GLY A 99 33.01 11.77 7.76
C GLY A 99 34.16 11.00 8.43
N TRP A 100 33.96 9.73 8.77
CA TRP A 100 34.99 8.88 9.37
C TRP A 100 36.27 8.77 8.53
N PHE A 101 36.18 8.96 7.22
CA PHE A 101 37.36 8.92 6.36
C PHE A 101 38.24 10.16 6.53
N PHE A 102 37.74 11.25 7.10
CA PHE A 102 38.42 12.54 7.13
C PHE A 102 39.04 12.89 8.48
N GLU A 103 38.94 12.01 9.49
CA GLU A 103 39.47 12.24 10.83
C GLU A 103 41.01 12.45 10.86
N ALA A 104 41.47 13.42 11.67
CA ALA A 104 42.88 13.86 11.72
C ALA A 104 43.91 12.84 12.22
N ARG A 105 43.52 11.82 13.00
CA ARG A 105 44.47 10.83 13.55
C ARG A 105 44.13 9.43 13.07
N ARG A 106 44.79 8.98 12.00
CA ARG A 106 44.76 7.57 11.58
C ARG A 106 46.06 7.12 10.95
N ASP A 107 46.28 5.81 10.98
CA ASP A 107 47.28 5.10 10.21
C ASP A 107 46.70 4.66 8.84
N THR A 108 47.32 3.69 8.17
CA THR A 108 46.86 3.10 6.90
C THR A 108 45.92 1.90 7.10
N ALA A 109 45.51 1.58 8.33
CA ALA A 109 44.75 0.36 8.63
C ALA A 109 43.39 0.35 7.91
N VAL A 110 42.76 1.51 7.76
CA VAL A 110 41.45 1.62 7.14
C VAL A 110 41.52 1.35 5.63
N GLU A 111 42.50 1.93 4.93
CA GLU A 111 42.73 1.69 3.51
C GLU A 111 43.12 0.23 3.26
N GLN A 112 44.00 -0.33 4.09
CA GLN A 112 44.33 -1.75 4.02
C GLN A 112 43.09 -2.62 4.23
N GLN A 113 42.21 -2.28 5.17
CA GLN A 113 40.97 -3.02 5.41
C GLN A 113 40.01 -2.92 4.22
N LEU A 114 39.82 -1.73 3.65
CA LEU A 114 39.01 -1.50 2.46
C LEU A 114 39.50 -2.35 1.29
N ILE A 115 40.81 -2.31 1.00
CA ILE A 115 41.42 -3.06 -0.10
C ILE A 115 41.32 -4.57 0.16
N ARG A 116 41.69 -5.04 1.37
CA ARG A 116 41.61 -6.47 1.72
C ARG A 116 40.19 -7.01 1.57
N ARG A 117 39.17 -6.27 2.03
CA ARG A 117 37.76 -6.69 1.88
C ARG A 117 37.38 -6.94 0.41
N VAL A 118 37.82 -6.08 -0.50
CA VAL A 118 37.56 -6.24 -1.94
C VAL A 118 38.36 -7.40 -2.52
N LEU A 119 39.63 -7.55 -2.12
CA LEU A 119 40.50 -8.64 -2.57
C LEU A 119 40.02 -10.01 -2.08
N ASP A 120 39.51 -10.11 -0.85
CA ASP A 120 38.95 -11.33 -0.28
C ASP A 120 37.76 -11.84 -1.11
N GLU A 121 36.93 -10.93 -1.62
CA GLU A 121 35.83 -11.28 -2.53
C GLU A 121 36.34 -11.68 -3.94
N LEU A 122 37.37 -11.00 -4.43
CA LEU A 122 37.95 -11.28 -5.75
C LEU A 122 38.73 -12.59 -5.82
N GLY A 123 39.27 -13.08 -4.70
CA GLY A 123 40.08 -14.27 -4.62
C GLY A 123 41.28 -14.22 -5.59
N GLU A 124 41.46 -15.28 -6.39
CA GLU A 124 42.57 -15.39 -7.35
C GLU A 124 42.58 -14.28 -8.40
N THR A 125 41.41 -13.79 -8.80
CA THR A 125 41.27 -12.68 -9.77
C THR A 125 41.98 -11.42 -9.25
N GLY A 126 42.04 -11.24 -7.93
CA GLY A 126 42.69 -10.12 -7.26
C GLY A 126 44.19 -10.28 -7.02
N ALA A 127 44.82 -11.39 -7.39
CA ALA A 127 46.20 -11.72 -6.99
C ALA A 127 47.23 -10.64 -7.36
N ALA A 128 47.13 -10.06 -8.57
CA ALA A 128 48.03 -8.98 -8.99
C ALA A 128 47.87 -7.71 -8.15
N LEU A 129 46.64 -7.41 -7.72
CA LEU A 129 46.35 -6.27 -6.85
C LEU A 129 46.77 -6.54 -5.40
N ALA A 130 46.71 -7.80 -4.93
CA ALA A 130 47.24 -8.21 -3.64
C ALA A 130 48.76 -7.98 -3.56
N VAL A 131 49.51 -8.27 -4.63
CA VAL A 131 50.96 -7.95 -4.68
C VAL A 131 51.23 -6.44 -4.60
N ARG A 132 50.37 -5.62 -5.23
CA ARG A 132 50.44 -4.15 -5.12
C ARG A 132 50.16 -3.68 -3.68
N LEU A 133 49.19 -4.30 -3.00
CA LEU A 133 48.88 -4.01 -1.59
C LEU A 133 50.10 -4.31 -0.70
N GLU A 134 50.68 -5.49 -0.81
CA GLU A 134 51.86 -5.89 -0.02
C GLU A 134 53.08 -5.00 -0.31
N THR A 135 53.18 -4.50 -1.54
CA THR A 135 54.22 -3.53 -1.89
C THR A 135 54.01 -2.20 -1.19
N LEU A 136 52.79 -1.64 -1.19
CA LEU A 136 52.48 -0.38 -0.47
C LEU A 136 52.72 -0.50 1.03
N ILE A 137 52.36 -1.63 1.63
CA ILE A 137 52.61 -1.93 3.06
C ILE A 137 54.12 -1.97 3.33
N ARG A 138 54.88 -2.73 2.52
CA ARG A 138 56.33 -2.87 2.69
C ARG A 138 57.08 -1.54 2.50
N THR A 139 56.61 -0.68 1.61
CA THR A 139 57.20 0.65 1.38
C THR A 139 56.79 1.69 2.43
N ALA A 140 55.94 1.33 3.39
CA ALA A 140 55.41 2.23 4.43
C ALA A 140 54.84 3.53 3.85
N ALA A 141 54.07 3.43 2.76
CA ALA A 141 53.46 4.60 2.10
C ALA A 141 52.56 5.35 3.11
N PRO A 142 52.64 6.68 3.19
CA PRO A 142 51.91 7.45 4.20
C PRO A 142 50.38 7.36 4.01
N PRO A 143 49.57 7.56 5.07
CA PRO A 143 48.09 7.53 4.98
C PRO A 143 47.46 8.54 4.01
N ASP A 144 48.19 9.60 3.65
CA ASP A 144 47.75 10.61 2.69
C ASP A 144 48.38 10.42 1.30
N ASP A 145 48.89 9.23 1.00
CA ASP A 145 49.32 8.84 -0.35
C ASP A 145 48.09 8.39 -1.17
N PRO A 146 47.78 9.06 -2.31
CA PRO A 146 46.68 8.65 -3.19
C PRO A 146 46.79 7.22 -3.71
N ALA A 147 47.98 6.59 -3.69
CA ALA A 147 48.19 5.23 -4.15
C ALA A 147 47.31 4.19 -3.43
N TRP A 148 47.00 4.41 -2.15
CA TRP A 148 46.07 3.54 -1.40
C TRP A 148 44.67 3.54 -2.00
N LEU A 149 44.10 4.74 -2.21
CA LEU A 149 42.76 4.89 -2.77
C LEU A 149 42.69 4.54 -4.25
N ASN A 150 43.78 4.75 -5.01
CA ASN A 150 43.88 4.30 -6.39
C ASN A 150 43.86 2.76 -6.48
N LEU A 151 44.60 2.06 -5.60
CA LEU A 151 44.56 0.60 -5.54
C LEU A 151 43.18 0.09 -5.13
N TYR A 152 42.54 0.74 -4.15
CA TYR A 152 41.17 0.42 -3.76
C TYR A 152 40.19 0.59 -4.93
N ALA A 153 40.26 1.72 -5.66
CA ALA A 153 39.41 1.97 -6.82
C ALA A 153 39.65 0.95 -7.95
N ASP A 154 40.90 0.57 -8.22
CA ASP A 154 41.24 -0.49 -9.19
C ASP A 154 40.64 -1.85 -8.78
N ALA A 155 40.75 -2.22 -7.50
CA ALA A 155 40.15 -3.43 -6.97
C ALA A 155 38.62 -3.41 -7.09
N CYS A 156 37.98 -2.28 -6.77
CA CYS A 156 36.54 -2.12 -6.90
C CYS A 156 36.06 -2.20 -8.35
N ARG A 157 36.80 -1.61 -9.31
CA ARG A 157 36.50 -1.73 -10.75
C ARG A 157 36.54 -3.19 -11.20
N LEU A 158 37.55 -3.94 -10.77
CA LEU A 158 37.66 -5.37 -11.08
C LEU A 158 36.51 -6.17 -10.45
N ARG A 159 36.19 -5.94 -9.18
CA ARG A 159 35.06 -6.58 -8.49
C ARG A 159 33.74 -6.28 -9.18
N ARG A 160 33.51 -5.02 -9.56
CA ARG A 160 32.34 -4.60 -10.32
C ARG A 160 32.26 -5.34 -11.65
N ALA A 161 33.35 -5.45 -12.40
CA ALA A 161 33.37 -6.17 -13.66
C ALA A 161 32.98 -7.66 -13.48
N GLU A 162 33.49 -8.33 -12.44
CA GLU A 162 33.12 -9.71 -12.11
C GLU A 162 31.64 -9.85 -11.73
N ARG A 163 31.12 -8.94 -10.89
CA ARG A 163 29.69 -8.93 -10.49
C ARG A 163 28.75 -8.67 -11.67
N LEU A 164 29.11 -7.73 -12.54
CA LEU A 164 28.24 -7.26 -13.62
C LEU A 164 28.30 -8.13 -14.88
N ARG A 165 29.39 -8.86 -15.14
CA ARG A 165 29.51 -9.75 -16.30
C ARG A 165 28.33 -10.75 -16.44
N PRO A 166 27.96 -11.56 -15.42
CA PRO A 166 26.81 -12.45 -15.54
C PRO A 166 25.49 -11.69 -15.64
N LEU A 167 25.40 -10.52 -15.01
CA LEU A 167 24.20 -9.68 -15.08
C LEU A 167 23.97 -9.12 -16.49
N GLY A 168 25.02 -8.59 -17.14
CA GLY A 168 24.94 -8.03 -18.49
C GLY A 168 24.51 -9.06 -19.54
N VAL A 169 24.82 -10.35 -19.31
CA VAL A 169 24.30 -11.45 -20.13
C VAL A 169 22.84 -11.76 -19.82
N ARG A 170 22.45 -11.79 -18.54
CA ARG A 170 21.09 -12.16 -18.09
C ARG A 170 20.05 -11.05 -18.32
N VAL A 171 20.49 -9.80 -18.24
CA VAL A 171 19.69 -8.56 -18.38
C VAL A 171 20.47 -7.56 -19.24
N PRO A 172 20.64 -7.82 -20.55
CA PRO A 172 21.39 -6.94 -21.43
C PRO A 172 20.70 -5.59 -21.65
N GLN A 173 19.40 -5.52 -21.36
CA GLN A 173 18.62 -4.29 -21.47
C GLN A 173 17.44 -4.28 -20.49
N PHE A 174 17.07 -3.10 -20.03
CA PHE A 174 15.88 -2.86 -19.22
C PHE A 174 15.33 -1.45 -19.49
N VAL A 175 14.01 -1.30 -19.41
CA VAL A 175 13.36 0.02 -19.39
C VAL A 175 13.21 0.52 -17.97
N PHE A 176 13.13 1.83 -17.81
CA PHE A 176 12.89 2.49 -16.53
C PHE A 176 12.33 3.90 -16.77
N THR A 177 11.81 4.53 -15.73
CA THR A 177 11.31 5.91 -15.79
C THR A 177 12.15 6.86 -14.96
N LYS A 178 12.20 8.12 -15.38
CA LYS A 178 12.71 9.23 -14.57
C LYS A 178 11.54 10.12 -14.21
N HIS A 179 11.32 10.37 -12.93
CA HIS A 179 10.33 11.34 -12.42
C HIS A 179 10.56 11.56 -10.92
N SER A 180 9.94 12.59 -10.35
CA SER A 180 9.90 12.81 -8.91
C SER A 180 9.39 11.58 -8.14
N THR A 181 9.87 11.37 -6.93
CA THR A 181 9.39 10.24 -6.12
C THR A 181 7.92 10.42 -5.78
N LEU A 182 7.09 9.45 -6.17
CA LEU A 182 5.65 9.49 -6.01
C LEU A 182 5.21 9.34 -4.55
N GLY A 183 4.04 9.89 -4.25
CA GLY A 183 3.42 9.93 -2.92
C GLY A 183 3.37 11.34 -2.34
N GLY A 184 2.93 11.44 -1.09
CA GLY A 184 2.78 12.72 -0.39
C GLY A 184 2.47 12.54 1.08
N SER A 185 1.27 12.93 1.51
CA SER A 185 0.75 12.69 2.86
C SER A 185 0.53 11.20 3.15
N HIS A 186 0.41 10.38 2.09
CA HIS A 186 0.14 8.95 2.13
C HIS A 186 0.78 8.23 0.94
N TYR A 187 0.97 6.91 1.03
CA TYR A 187 1.66 6.13 -0.01
C TYR A 187 0.79 5.91 -1.25
N ALA A 188 -0.53 5.81 -1.05
CA ALA A 188 -1.47 5.40 -2.10
C ALA A 188 -1.89 6.57 -3.01
N TYR A 189 -1.85 7.82 -2.52
CA TYR A 189 -2.41 8.98 -3.22
C TYR A 189 -1.51 9.42 -4.38
N THR A 190 -1.70 8.85 -5.55
CA THR A 190 -0.83 9.07 -6.72
C THR A 190 -1.57 9.22 -8.04
N GLU A 191 -2.90 9.24 -8.00
CA GLU A 191 -3.84 9.29 -9.13
C GLU A 191 -3.79 10.64 -9.84
N GLY A 192 -3.58 11.72 -9.07
CA GLY A 192 -3.46 13.09 -9.59
C GLY A 192 -4.64 13.50 -10.48
N GLN A 193 -5.88 13.10 -10.16
CA GLN A 193 -7.05 13.40 -11.00
C GLN A 193 -7.22 14.90 -11.23
N SER A 194 -7.55 15.27 -12.47
CA SER A 194 -7.77 16.65 -12.91
C SER A 194 -8.93 17.33 -12.16
N ASP A 195 -9.92 16.53 -11.75
CA ASP A 195 -11.05 16.92 -10.91
C ASP A 195 -10.99 16.37 -9.47
N ALA A 196 -9.79 16.10 -8.94
CA ALA A 196 -9.61 15.60 -7.57
C ALA A 196 -10.37 16.40 -6.50
N GLN A 197 -10.91 15.70 -5.50
CA GLN A 197 -11.74 16.24 -4.42
C GLN A 197 -10.94 16.91 -3.32
N ALA A 198 -9.67 16.55 -3.15
CA ALA A 198 -8.75 17.24 -2.25
C ALA A 198 -7.31 17.22 -2.78
N GLU A 199 -6.56 16.16 -2.49
CA GLU A 199 -5.15 16.08 -2.88
C GLU A 199 -4.98 15.78 -4.36
N ARG A 200 -4.05 16.49 -5.01
CA ARG A 200 -3.69 16.25 -6.41
C ARG A 200 -2.18 16.30 -6.54
N HIS A 201 -1.56 15.12 -6.65
CA HIS A 201 -0.11 14.99 -6.78
C HIS A 201 0.30 15.00 -8.25
N PHE A 202 0.91 16.11 -8.68
CA PHE A 202 1.48 16.27 -10.02
C PHE A 202 2.75 17.11 -9.94
N VAL A 203 3.88 16.51 -10.29
CA VAL A 203 5.17 17.20 -10.34
C VAL A 203 5.79 16.94 -11.72
N PRO A 204 5.80 17.93 -12.63
CA PRO A 204 6.20 17.72 -14.01
C PRO A 204 7.69 17.44 -14.15
N GLY A 205 8.05 16.79 -15.25
CA GLY A 205 9.42 16.44 -15.58
C GLY A 205 9.60 14.93 -15.50
N ALA A 206 9.40 14.27 -16.63
CA ALA A 206 9.55 12.83 -16.71
C ALA A 206 10.12 12.34 -18.04
N ALA A 207 10.68 11.14 -18.00
CA ALA A 207 11.14 10.44 -19.19
C ALA A 207 10.94 8.93 -19.06
N LEU A 208 10.64 8.27 -20.17
CA LEU A 208 10.80 6.82 -20.33
C LEU A 208 12.16 6.57 -20.97
N CYS A 209 12.96 5.68 -20.38
CA CYS A 209 14.33 5.41 -20.81
C CYS A 209 14.58 3.91 -21.03
N LEU A 210 15.56 3.60 -21.86
CA LEU A 210 16.10 2.27 -22.10
C LEU A 210 17.58 2.25 -21.72
N ALA A 211 17.96 1.32 -20.85
CA ALA A 211 19.35 1.06 -20.52
C ALA A 211 19.85 -0.17 -21.31
N ARG A 212 21.02 -0.10 -21.93
CA ARG A 212 21.65 -1.19 -22.69
C ARG A 212 23.08 -1.46 -22.21
N TRP A 213 23.40 -2.72 -21.97
CA TRP A 213 24.75 -3.17 -21.63
C TRP A 213 25.69 -3.05 -22.84
N ASP A 214 26.83 -2.37 -22.69
CA ASP A 214 27.83 -2.20 -23.75
C ASP A 214 29.06 -3.12 -23.61
N GLY A 215 29.07 -3.99 -22.59
CA GLY A 215 30.21 -4.84 -22.24
C GLY A 215 30.95 -4.39 -20.97
N GLU A 216 30.73 -3.15 -20.53
CA GLU A 216 31.37 -2.58 -19.34
C GLU A 216 30.38 -1.84 -18.43
N GLN A 217 29.41 -1.13 -19.02
CA GLN A 217 28.40 -0.35 -18.31
C GLN A 217 27.05 -0.33 -19.04
N TRP A 218 26.01 0.17 -18.37
CA TRP A 218 24.72 0.43 -19.00
C TRP A 218 24.68 1.84 -19.58
N ARG A 219 24.44 1.93 -20.89
CA ARG A 219 24.20 3.20 -21.60
C ARG A 219 22.71 3.50 -21.64
N VAL A 220 22.35 4.73 -21.32
CA VAL A 220 20.95 5.18 -21.26
C VAL A 220 20.57 5.90 -22.54
N GLU A 221 19.46 5.47 -23.14
CA GLU A 221 18.77 6.10 -24.26
C GLU A 221 17.41 6.61 -23.76
N THR A 222 17.06 7.87 -24.04
CA THR A 222 15.71 8.39 -23.75
C THR A 222 14.77 7.98 -24.87
N LEU A 223 13.68 7.29 -24.53
CA LEU A 223 12.65 6.83 -25.46
C LEU A 223 11.54 7.87 -25.66
N VAL A 224 11.08 8.43 -24.55
CA VAL A 224 10.06 9.49 -24.51
C VAL A 224 10.52 10.49 -23.46
N ASP A 225 10.53 11.77 -23.81
CA ASP A 225 10.85 12.88 -22.90
C ASP A 225 9.64 13.80 -22.82
N ASP A 226 9.22 14.14 -21.61
CA ASP A 226 8.17 15.12 -21.37
C ASP A 226 8.51 15.97 -20.14
N PRO A 227 9.08 17.18 -20.34
CA PRO A 227 9.41 18.06 -19.23
C PRO A 227 8.18 18.66 -18.53
N ASN A 228 6.98 18.56 -19.13
CA ASN A 228 5.74 19.14 -18.61
C ASN A 228 4.78 18.09 -18.06
N GLY A 229 4.96 16.83 -18.41
CA GLY A 229 4.14 15.70 -17.96
C GLY A 229 4.81 14.81 -16.93
N VAL A 230 4.13 13.72 -16.60
CA VAL A 230 4.61 12.64 -15.75
C VAL A 230 4.42 11.30 -16.46
N ILE A 231 5.52 10.55 -16.60
CA ILE A 231 5.56 9.19 -17.17
C ILE A 231 5.98 8.23 -16.06
N ARG A 232 5.21 7.17 -15.85
CA ARG A 232 5.43 6.21 -14.77
C ARG A 232 5.00 4.79 -15.15
N ASP A 233 5.29 3.85 -14.25
CA ASP A 233 4.83 2.47 -14.25
C ASP A 233 5.10 1.67 -15.53
N PRO A 234 6.36 1.55 -16.00
CA PRO A 234 6.67 0.76 -17.18
C PRO A 234 6.46 -0.75 -16.92
N ASP A 235 5.91 -1.48 -17.90
CA ASP A 235 5.94 -2.94 -17.98
C ASP A 235 6.28 -3.40 -19.42
N VAL A 236 6.86 -4.58 -19.55
CA VAL A 236 7.32 -5.11 -20.85
C VAL A 236 6.46 -6.29 -21.27
N SER A 237 5.91 -6.24 -22.48
CA SER A 237 5.13 -7.31 -23.10
C SER A 237 5.85 -8.67 -23.08
N TYR A 238 5.08 -9.76 -23.13
CA TYR A 238 5.64 -11.12 -23.03
C TYR A 238 6.61 -11.48 -24.16
N ASP A 239 6.45 -10.89 -25.35
CA ASP A 239 7.37 -11.07 -26.47
C ASP A 239 8.65 -10.20 -26.36
N GLY A 240 8.69 -9.28 -25.39
CA GLY A 240 9.81 -8.36 -25.16
C GLY A 240 9.91 -7.22 -26.19
N ARG A 241 8.86 -6.95 -26.98
CA ARG A 241 8.89 -5.98 -28.09
C ARG A 241 8.20 -4.66 -27.79
N ARG A 242 7.25 -4.65 -26.87
CA ARG A 242 6.44 -3.49 -26.51
C ARG A 242 6.55 -3.15 -25.02
N VAL A 243 6.43 -1.86 -24.72
CA VAL A 243 6.50 -1.27 -23.38
C VAL A 243 5.18 -0.56 -23.09
N LEU A 244 4.47 -1.01 -22.07
CA LEU A 244 3.31 -0.34 -21.50
C LEU A 244 3.79 0.68 -20.47
N PHE A 245 3.16 1.84 -20.39
CA PHE A 245 3.43 2.85 -19.37
C PHE A 245 2.21 3.77 -19.18
N ALA A 246 2.16 4.47 -18.05
CA ALA A 246 1.16 5.50 -17.78
C ALA A 246 1.75 6.90 -18.03
N TRP A 247 0.97 7.78 -18.65
CA TRP A 247 1.41 9.13 -18.98
C TRP A 247 0.27 10.14 -18.77
N LYS A 248 0.55 11.17 -17.97
CA LYS A 248 -0.30 12.34 -17.74
C LYS A 248 0.45 13.58 -18.22
N LYS A 249 -0.09 14.30 -19.21
CA LYS A 249 0.60 15.41 -19.88
C LYS A 249 0.34 16.79 -19.25
N SER A 250 -0.72 16.90 -18.46
CA SER A 250 -1.14 18.15 -17.83
C SER A 250 -1.77 17.88 -16.47
N ASP A 251 -1.58 18.79 -15.53
CA ASP A 251 -2.19 18.72 -14.19
C ASP A 251 -3.73 18.69 -14.28
N ARG A 252 -4.31 19.59 -15.08
CA ARG A 252 -5.75 19.88 -15.12
C ARG A 252 -6.46 19.53 -16.42
N GLU A 253 -5.72 19.40 -17.52
CA GLU A 253 -6.31 19.17 -18.84
C GLU A 253 -6.18 17.72 -19.31
N ASP A 254 -5.55 16.88 -18.50
CA ASP A 254 -5.31 15.47 -18.78
C ASP A 254 -5.32 14.66 -17.47
N ASP A 255 -5.37 13.35 -17.56
CA ASP A 255 -5.20 12.40 -16.46
C ASP A 255 -4.22 11.29 -16.87
N TYR A 256 -3.83 10.42 -15.94
CA TYR A 256 -3.01 9.28 -16.35
C TYR A 256 -3.81 8.39 -17.30
N HIS A 257 -3.20 8.08 -18.44
CA HIS A 257 -3.72 7.09 -19.37
C HIS A 257 -2.63 6.10 -19.74
N LEU A 258 -3.05 4.91 -20.16
CA LEU A 258 -2.13 3.88 -20.62
C LEU A 258 -1.70 4.15 -22.05
N TYR A 259 -0.41 3.99 -22.29
CA TYR A 259 0.23 4.07 -23.60
C TYR A 259 1.11 2.85 -23.83
N GLU A 260 1.28 2.48 -25.08
CA GLU A 260 2.19 1.42 -25.51
C GLU A 260 3.21 1.97 -26.51
N LEU A 261 4.50 1.69 -26.26
CA LEU A 261 5.60 1.97 -27.16
C LEU A 261 6.09 0.67 -27.79
N ASP A 262 6.25 0.67 -29.12
CA ASP A 262 6.95 -0.40 -29.84
C ASP A 262 8.46 -0.11 -29.88
N LEU A 263 9.28 -1.05 -29.38
CA LEU A 263 10.73 -0.83 -29.21
C LEU A 263 11.50 -0.79 -30.53
N ALA A 264 10.97 -1.36 -31.61
CA ALA A 264 11.65 -1.39 -32.90
C ALA A 264 11.41 -0.09 -33.68
N SER A 265 10.13 0.27 -33.86
CA SER A 265 9.68 1.44 -34.62
C SER A 265 9.71 2.74 -33.82
N ARG A 266 9.74 2.66 -32.48
CA ARG A 266 9.62 3.78 -31.54
C ARG A 266 8.28 4.51 -31.59
N SER A 267 7.27 3.93 -32.24
CA SER A 267 5.92 4.49 -32.26
C SER A 267 5.25 4.34 -30.89
N VAL A 268 4.53 5.38 -30.47
CA VAL A 268 3.72 5.38 -29.24
C VAL A 268 2.24 5.43 -29.62
N ARG A 269 1.42 4.57 -29.02
CA ARG A 269 -0.05 4.60 -29.14
C ARG A 269 -0.70 4.76 -27.77
N GLN A 270 -1.81 5.51 -27.72
CA GLN A 270 -2.63 5.67 -26.52
C GLN A 270 -3.72 4.60 -26.48
N LEU A 271 -3.89 3.95 -25.33
CA LEU A 271 -4.82 2.82 -25.12
C LEU A 271 -6.08 3.24 -24.37
N THR A 272 -5.96 4.07 -23.33
CA THR A 272 -7.09 4.54 -22.54
C THR A 272 -7.26 6.06 -22.63
N ARG A 273 -8.46 6.55 -22.34
CA ARG A 273 -8.88 7.96 -22.53
C ARG A 273 -9.95 8.36 -21.52
N GLY A 274 -10.02 9.65 -21.20
CA GLY A 274 -11.14 10.27 -20.49
C GLY A 274 -10.68 11.28 -19.46
N LEU A 275 -11.39 12.40 -19.33
CA LEU A 275 -11.06 13.42 -18.33
C LEU A 275 -11.81 13.15 -17.01
N GLY A 276 -11.11 13.38 -15.90
CA GLY A 276 -11.55 13.06 -14.55
C GLY A 276 -11.38 11.58 -14.21
N VAL A 277 -10.51 10.86 -14.93
CA VAL A 277 -10.25 9.44 -14.73
C VAL A 277 -8.78 9.14 -15.00
N ALA A 278 -8.09 8.64 -13.98
CA ALA A 278 -6.72 8.15 -14.06
C ALA A 278 -6.67 6.63 -14.20
N ASP A 279 -5.93 6.14 -15.20
CA ASP A 279 -5.56 4.75 -15.47
C ASP A 279 -4.03 4.62 -15.42
N TYR A 280 -3.49 3.80 -14.49
CA TYR A 280 -2.06 3.73 -14.19
C TYR A 280 -1.66 2.35 -13.62
N GLU A 281 -0.38 2.14 -13.29
CA GLU A 281 0.13 0.85 -12.78
C GLU A 281 -0.24 -0.36 -13.66
N GLY A 282 -0.13 -0.19 -14.99
CA GLY A 282 -0.49 -1.22 -15.96
C GLY A 282 0.51 -2.38 -16.05
N ALA A 283 0.00 -3.58 -16.26
CA ALA A 283 0.79 -4.79 -16.53
C ALA A 283 0.19 -5.63 -17.66
N TYR A 284 1.05 -6.25 -18.47
CA TYR A 284 0.60 -7.22 -19.47
C TYR A 284 0.20 -8.54 -18.83
N LEU A 285 -0.92 -9.10 -19.27
CA LEU A 285 -1.36 -10.44 -18.95
C LEU A 285 -0.80 -11.47 -19.95
N PRO A 286 -0.65 -12.76 -19.55
CA PRO A 286 -0.12 -13.80 -20.42
C PRO A 286 -0.90 -14.01 -21.72
N ASP A 287 -2.18 -13.65 -21.74
CA ASP A 287 -3.08 -13.77 -22.88
C ASP A 287 -3.03 -12.58 -23.86
N GLY A 288 -2.34 -11.50 -23.49
CA GLY A 288 -2.22 -10.28 -24.29
C GLY A 288 -3.15 -9.15 -23.85
N ASP A 289 -4.05 -9.42 -22.91
CA ASP A 289 -4.85 -8.39 -22.23
C ASP A 289 -3.98 -7.56 -21.28
N LEU A 290 -4.56 -6.47 -20.76
CA LEU A 290 -3.93 -5.58 -19.80
C LEU A 290 -4.71 -5.57 -18.50
N ILE A 291 -4.00 -5.50 -17.38
CA ILE A 291 -4.56 -5.21 -16.06
C ILE A 291 -3.94 -3.91 -15.53
N PHE A 292 -4.72 -3.08 -14.86
CA PHE A 292 -4.26 -1.76 -14.40
C PHE A 292 -5.16 -1.21 -13.29
N ASN A 293 -4.67 -0.21 -12.58
CA ASN A 293 -5.43 0.58 -11.63
C ASN A 293 -6.25 1.64 -12.35
N SER A 294 -7.51 1.82 -11.95
CA SER A 294 -8.37 2.88 -12.46
C SER A 294 -9.29 3.44 -11.41
N THR A 295 -9.51 4.75 -11.51
CA THR A 295 -10.40 5.56 -10.66
C THR A 295 -11.85 5.63 -11.16
N ARG A 296 -12.20 4.87 -12.22
CA ARG A 296 -13.57 4.82 -12.79
C ARG A 296 -14.64 4.35 -11.80
N CYS A 297 -14.25 3.76 -10.68
CA CYS A 297 -15.19 3.38 -9.62
C CYS A 297 -15.81 4.58 -8.89
N VAL A 298 -15.17 5.76 -8.98
CA VAL A 298 -15.61 7.01 -8.35
C VAL A 298 -15.96 6.79 -6.89
N GLN A 299 -14.94 6.58 -6.09
CA GLN A 299 -14.99 6.42 -4.65
C GLN A 299 -13.99 7.39 -4.02
N ILE A 300 -14.19 7.74 -2.75
CA ILE A 300 -13.15 8.40 -1.97
C ILE A 300 -12.78 7.56 -0.76
N VAL A 301 -11.60 7.82 -0.21
CA VAL A 301 -11.10 7.15 0.98
C VAL A 301 -11.94 7.51 2.21
N ASP A 302 -12.15 6.53 3.08
CA ASP A 302 -13.00 6.72 4.26
C ASP A 302 -12.41 7.71 5.27
N CYS A 303 -11.08 7.76 5.36
CA CYS A 303 -10.36 8.60 6.30
C CYS A 303 -9.84 9.92 5.73
N TRP A 304 -10.02 10.18 4.42
CA TRP A 304 -9.58 11.42 3.77
C TRP A 304 -10.29 11.65 2.43
N TRP A 305 -10.32 12.88 1.92
CA TRP A 305 -11.09 13.23 0.72
C TRP A 305 -10.32 13.06 -0.60
N THR A 306 -9.64 11.91 -0.76
CA THR A 306 -8.90 11.56 -1.98
C THR A 306 -9.58 10.41 -2.70
N GLU A 307 -9.47 10.39 -4.02
CA GLU A 307 -9.99 9.37 -4.93
C GLU A 307 -9.48 7.98 -4.60
N VAL A 308 -10.18 6.96 -5.06
CA VAL A 308 -9.81 5.55 -4.91
C VAL A 308 -9.65 4.91 -6.28
N SER A 309 -8.65 4.01 -6.40
CA SER A 309 -8.46 3.15 -7.56
C SER A 309 -8.70 1.69 -7.26
N ASN A 310 -9.29 1.00 -8.22
CA ASN A 310 -9.50 -0.45 -8.22
C ASN A 310 -8.89 -1.06 -9.50
N LEU A 311 -8.83 -2.38 -9.58
CA LEU A 311 -8.26 -3.09 -10.71
C LEU A 311 -9.27 -3.29 -11.83
N TYR A 312 -8.84 -2.98 -13.04
CA TYR A 312 -9.59 -3.13 -14.29
C TYR A 312 -8.80 -3.95 -15.29
N ARG A 313 -9.51 -4.54 -16.25
CA ARG A 313 -8.94 -5.28 -17.36
C ARG A 313 -9.52 -4.82 -18.69
N CYS A 314 -8.69 -4.74 -19.72
CA CYS A 314 -9.08 -4.52 -21.11
C CYS A 314 -8.27 -5.44 -22.03
N ASP A 315 -8.67 -5.55 -23.30
CA ASP A 315 -7.82 -6.23 -24.28
C ASP A 315 -6.56 -5.40 -24.60
N GLY A 316 -5.64 -5.99 -25.38
CA GLY A 316 -4.42 -5.31 -25.78
C GLY A 316 -4.63 -4.01 -26.55
N ASP A 317 -5.83 -3.73 -27.06
CA ASP A 317 -6.18 -2.50 -27.79
C ASP A 317 -6.95 -1.47 -26.94
N GLY A 318 -7.11 -1.73 -25.64
CA GLY A 318 -7.84 -0.85 -24.73
C GLY A 318 -9.35 -0.99 -24.79
N ARG A 319 -9.89 -2.00 -25.50
CA ARG A 319 -11.32 -2.27 -25.61
C ARG A 319 -11.80 -3.19 -24.48
N PHE A 320 -13.11 -3.27 -24.30
CA PHE A 320 -13.74 -4.20 -23.35
C PHE A 320 -13.29 -3.99 -21.90
N LEU A 321 -13.08 -2.71 -21.53
CA LEU A 321 -12.68 -2.31 -20.18
C LEU A 321 -13.74 -2.78 -19.17
N ARG A 322 -13.30 -3.50 -18.14
CA ARG A 322 -14.19 -4.05 -17.10
C ARG A 322 -13.51 -4.10 -15.74
N ARG A 323 -14.26 -3.74 -14.70
CA ARG A 323 -13.80 -3.72 -13.30
C ARG A 323 -13.68 -5.15 -12.76
N LEU A 324 -12.56 -5.44 -12.10
CA LEU A 324 -12.27 -6.74 -11.48
C LEU A 324 -12.43 -6.71 -9.95
N THR A 325 -11.96 -5.65 -9.29
CA THR A 325 -12.08 -5.51 -7.83
C THR A 325 -13.13 -4.48 -7.45
N PHE A 326 -13.80 -4.69 -6.32
CA PHE A 326 -14.89 -3.84 -5.80
C PHE A 326 -14.59 -3.49 -4.37
N ASP A 327 -13.44 -2.83 -4.20
CA ASP A 327 -12.81 -2.60 -2.91
C ASP A 327 -13.08 -1.17 -2.44
N GLN A 328 -13.28 -1.05 -1.13
CA GLN A 328 -13.66 0.20 -0.46
C GLN A 328 -12.69 1.35 -0.74
N VAL A 329 -11.39 1.05 -0.64
CA VAL A 329 -10.28 1.97 -0.87
C VAL A 329 -9.30 1.41 -1.90
N HIS A 330 -8.02 1.83 -1.86
CA HIS A 330 -7.07 1.55 -2.93
C HIS A 330 -6.68 0.08 -3.02
N ASP A 331 -6.67 -0.43 -4.25
CA ASP A 331 -5.74 -1.46 -4.68
C ASP A 331 -4.50 -0.80 -5.28
N ASN A 332 -3.33 -1.43 -5.19
CA ASN A 332 -2.08 -0.88 -5.72
C ASN A 332 -1.18 -1.94 -6.34
N TYR A 333 -0.47 -1.53 -7.39
CA TYR A 333 0.67 -2.19 -8.03
C TYR A 333 0.42 -3.66 -8.39
N PRO A 334 -0.51 -3.96 -9.32
CA PRO A 334 -0.75 -5.32 -9.78
C PRO A 334 0.48 -5.88 -10.50
N THR A 335 0.95 -7.05 -10.10
CA THR A 335 1.99 -7.79 -10.83
C THR A 335 1.58 -9.22 -11.15
N VAL A 336 2.07 -9.73 -12.28
CA VAL A 336 1.78 -11.10 -12.72
C VAL A 336 2.86 -12.06 -12.25
N THR A 337 2.46 -13.07 -11.47
CA THR A 337 3.33 -14.15 -11.01
C THR A 337 3.63 -15.15 -12.13
N ALA A 338 4.66 -15.98 -11.94
CA ALA A 338 5.06 -16.98 -12.93
C ALA A 338 3.94 -18.00 -13.27
N ASP A 339 3.02 -18.25 -12.34
CA ASP A 339 1.88 -19.16 -12.53
C ASP A 339 0.59 -18.47 -13.02
N GLY A 340 0.71 -17.18 -13.38
CA GLY A 340 -0.35 -16.39 -13.98
C GLY A 340 -1.36 -15.79 -13.00
N ARG A 341 -1.18 -15.91 -11.67
CA ARG A 341 -1.95 -15.12 -10.70
C ARG A 341 -1.49 -13.66 -10.69
N ILE A 342 -2.39 -12.77 -10.28
CA ILE A 342 -2.11 -11.37 -10.00
C ILE A 342 -1.83 -11.23 -8.50
N LEU A 343 -0.75 -10.52 -8.14
CA LEU A 343 -0.51 -10.01 -6.79
C LEU A 343 -0.80 -8.50 -6.77
N TYR A 344 -1.41 -8.00 -5.71
CA TYR A 344 -1.69 -6.57 -5.54
C TYR A 344 -1.86 -6.25 -4.06
N THR A 345 -1.54 -5.02 -3.66
CA THR A 345 -1.79 -4.57 -2.28
C THR A 345 -3.21 -4.04 -2.19
N ARG A 346 -3.96 -4.45 -1.16
CA ARG A 346 -5.29 -3.88 -0.87
C ARG A 346 -5.22 -3.14 0.45
N TRP A 347 -5.77 -1.93 0.48
CA TRP A 347 -6.01 -1.19 1.71
C TRP A 347 -7.42 -1.52 2.24
N GLU A 348 -7.56 -1.86 3.52
CA GLU A 348 -8.79 -2.53 3.97
C GLU A 348 -9.39 -2.01 5.30
N TYR A 349 -10.62 -1.46 5.26
CA TYR A 349 -11.42 -1.10 6.43
C TYR A 349 -12.74 -1.87 6.47
N ASN A 350 -12.85 -2.90 7.31
CA ASN A 350 -14.19 -3.38 7.66
C ASN A 350 -14.22 -3.70 9.14
N ASP A 351 -14.88 -2.82 9.89
CA ASP A 351 -15.04 -2.90 11.34
C ASP A 351 -13.68 -3.10 12.08
N ARG A 352 -12.62 -2.47 11.54
CA ARG A 352 -11.24 -2.45 12.07
C ARG A 352 -10.51 -1.19 11.64
N GLY A 353 -9.46 -0.85 12.38
CA GLY A 353 -8.70 0.37 12.16
C GLY A 353 -7.86 0.39 10.88
N GLN A 354 -7.57 1.60 10.43
CA GLN A 354 -7.06 1.89 9.09
C GLN A 354 -5.55 1.77 8.91
N VAL A 355 -4.78 1.92 9.99
CA VAL A 355 -3.36 2.26 9.88
C VAL A 355 -2.49 1.08 9.47
N TYR A 356 -2.81 -0.13 9.92
CA TYR A 356 -1.92 -1.29 9.80
C TYR A 356 -2.35 -2.42 8.85
N PRO A 357 -3.61 -2.52 8.39
CA PRO A 357 -3.97 -3.54 7.41
C PRO A 357 -3.89 -3.02 5.97
N GLN A 358 -2.71 -3.14 5.36
CA GLN A 358 -2.49 -3.01 3.92
C GLN A 358 -1.89 -4.31 3.36
N PRO A 359 -2.65 -5.42 3.41
CA PRO A 359 -2.17 -6.74 3.03
C PRO A 359 -1.83 -6.87 1.54
N LEU A 360 -1.03 -7.89 1.25
CA LEU A 360 -0.82 -8.37 -0.10
C LEU A 360 -1.90 -9.41 -0.43
N LEU A 361 -2.64 -9.19 -1.51
CA LEU A 361 -3.72 -10.03 -2.02
C LEU A 361 -3.24 -10.77 -3.28
N GLN A 362 -3.99 -11.82 -3.64
CA GLN A 362 -3.85 -12.49 -4.93
C GLN A 362 -5.21 -12.75 -5.59
N MET A 363 -5.22 -12.88 -6.93
CA MET A 363 -6.39 -13.33 -7.70
C MET A 363 -6.01 -13.98 -9.03
N ASN A 364 -6.97 -14.58 -9.72
CA ASN A 364 -6.83 -14.97 -11.13
C ASN A 364 -6.95 -13.72 -12.04
N PRO A 365 -6.41 -13.77 -13.29
CA PRO A 365 -6.49 -12.64 -14.23
C PRO A 365 -7.90 -12.18 -14.62
N ASP A 366 -8.93 -12.97 -14.34
CA ASP A 366 -10.33 -12.63 -14.60
C ASP A 366 -11.07 -12.08 -13.37
N GLY A 367 -10.35 -11.81 -12.28
CA GLY A 367 -10.91 -11.26 -11.04
C GLY A 367 -11.51 -12.30 -10.10
N THR A 368 -11.47 -13.59 -10.44
CA THR A 368 -11.90 -14.69 -9.56
C THR A 368 -10.82 -15.06 -8.54
N ASN A 369 -11.20 -15.78 -7.49
CA ASN A 369 -10.33 -16.32 -6.45
C ASN A 369 -9.50 -15.24 -5.75
N GLN A 370 -10.12 -14.09 -5.47
CA GLN A 370 -9.53 -13.03 -4.66
C GLN A 370 -9.33 -13.53 -3.22
N CYS A 371 -8.10 -13.53 -2.71
CA CYS A 371 -7.82 -13.93 -1.33
C CYS A 371 -6.53 -13.30 -0.79
N ASP A 372 -6.43 -13.21 0.54
CA ASP A 372 -5.20 -12.79 1.25
C ASP A 372 -4.01 -13.68 0.87
N PHE A 373 -2.92 -13.04 0.47
CA PHE A 373 -1.62 -13.69 0.30
C PHE A 373 -0.78 -13.54 1.58
N TYR A 374 -0.72 -12.34 2.15
CA TYR A 374 0.04 -12.07 3.36
C TYR A 374 -0.43 -10.79 4.07
N GLY A 375 -0.55 -10.85 5.40
CA GLY A 375 -0.69 -9.69 6.27
C GLY A 375 -2.12 -9.29 6.64
N GLY A 376 -3.15 -10.00 6.16
CA GLY A 376 -4.56 -9.59 6.33
C GLY A 376 -5.08 -9.48 7.78
N ASN A 377 -4.33 -9.96 8.78
CA ASN A 377 -4.65 -9.87 10.21
C ASN A 377 -3.42 -9.42 11.04
N SER A 378 -2.56 -8.58 10.48
CA SER A 378 -1.26 -8.24 11.06
C SER A 378 -1.13 -6.77 11.42
N TRP A 379 -0.20 -6.46 12.34
CA TRP A 379 0.33 -5.11 12.53
C TRP A 379 1.54 -4.82 11.63
N PHE A 380 2.31 -5.86 11.32
CA PHE A 380 3.54 -5.75 10.52
C PHE A 380 3.56 -6.77 9.35
N PRO A 381 4.10 -6.39 8.18
CA PRO A 381 4.38 -5.01 7.75
C PRO A 381 3.11 -4.17 7.76
N THR A 382 3.21 -2.90 8.16
CA THR A 382 2.09 -1.96 8.08
C THR A 382 1.57 -1.93 6.64
N THR A 383 2.46 -1.61 5.69
CA THR A 383 2.17 -1.63 4.25
C THR A 383 3.19 -2.47 3.50
N ILE A 384 2.70 -3.33 2.60
CA ILE A 384 3.50 -4.09 1.64
C ILE A 384 3.36 -3.40 0.27
N LEU A 385 4.43 -2.86 -0.30
CA LEU A 385 4.42 -2.22 -1.62
C LEU A 385 5.27 -2.96 -2.64
N HIS A 386 5.00 -2.67 -3.91
CA HIS A 386 5.84 -3.06 -5.05
C HIS A 386 6.17 -4.55 -5.14
N ALA A 387 5.23 -5.39 -4.68
CA ALA A 387 5.42 -6.83 -4.58
C ALA A 387 5.59 -7.47 -5.96
N ARG A 388 6.61 -8.34 -6.12
CA ARG A 388 6.84 -9.14 -7.32
C ARG A 388 7.28 -10.56 -6.94
N GLY A 389 6.71 -11.56 -7.61
CA GLY A 389 7.04 -12.96 -7.39
C GLY A 389 8.50 -13.28 -7.74
N VAL A 390 9.16 -14.07 -6.90
CA VAL A 390 10.53 -14.54 -7.13
C VAL A 390 10.52 -15.73 -8.12
N PRO A 391 11.26 -15.66 -9.25
CA PRO A 391 11.22 -16.71 -10.27
C PRO A 391 11.48 -18.12 -9.73
N GLY A 392 10.66 -19.09 -10.14
CA GLY A 392 10.81 -20.50 -9.76
C GLY A 392 10.35 -20.86 -8.33
N THR A 393 9.76 -19.92 -7.59
CA THR A 393 9.37 -20.11 -6.19
C THR A 393 7.96 -19.57 -5.93
N GLN A 394 7.47 -19.72 -4.69
CA GLN A 394 6.26 -19.05 -4.19
C GLN A 394 6.57 -17.81 -3.34
N LYS A 395 7.84 -17.39 -3.27
CA LYS A 395 8.27 -16.23 -2.49
C LYS A 395 8.01 -14.94 -3.25
N VAL A 396 7.92 -13.84 -2.52
CA VAL A 396 7.69 -12.50 -3.06
C VAL A 396 8.74 -11.54 -2.52
N ALA A 397 9.35 -10.74 -3.40
CA ALA A 397 10.15 -9.60 -3.00
C ALA A 397 9.24 -8.36 -2.96
N ALA A 398 9.32 -7.57 -1.89
CA ALA A 398 8.46 -6.40 -1.70
C ALA A 398 9.15 -5.32 -0.86
N ILE A 399 8.48 -4.19 -0.68
CA ILE A 399 8.90 -3.09 0.19
C ILE A 399 8.00 -3.07 1.42
N ALA A 400 8.58 -3.20 2.61
CA ALA A 400 7.89 -2.92 3.87
C ALA A 400 7.96 -1.43 4.18
N THR A 401 6.81 -0.80 4.37
CA THR A 401 6.71 0.64 4.69
C THR A 401 5.53 0.92 5.63
N GLY A 402 5.38 2.18 5.99
CA GLY A 402 4.29 2.72 6.78
C GLY A 402 3.02 3.03 5.98
N HIS A 403 2.00 3.51 6.69
CA HIS A 403 0.73 3.97 6.12
C HIS A 403 0.81 5.46 5.77
N HIS A 404 1.13 6.33 6.74
CA HIS A 404 1.50 7.72 6.46
C HIS A 404 2.98 7.81 6.05
N SER A 405 3.27 7.30 4.85
CA SER A 405 4.60 7.23 4.27
C SER A 405 4.55 7.52 2.78
N ARG A 406 5.70 7.78 2.18
CA ARG A 406 5.82 7.79 0.72
C ARG A 406 5.99 6.37 0.20
N GLN A 407 6.00 6.18 -1.13
CA GLN A 407 6.15 4.87 -1.76
C GLN A 407 7.61 4.33 -1.72
N THR A 408 8.27 4.40 -0.57
CA THR A 408 9.60 3.84 -0.32
C THR A 408 9.61 3.10 1.01
N GLY A 409 10.61 2.26 1.25
CA GLY A 409 10.76 1.60 2.53
C GLY A 409 11.93 0.63 2.54
N LYS A 410 11.78 -0.48 3.26
CA LYS A 410 12.81 -1.51 3.42
C LYS A 410 12.53 -2.71 2.52
N LEU A 411 13.57 -3.21 1.85
CA LEU A 411 13.47 -4.41 1.03
C LEU A 411 13.23 -5.65 1.91
N ILE A 412 12.18 -6.39 1.61
CA ILE A 412 11.80 -7.63 2.29
C ILE A 412 11.63 -8.79 1.30
N LEU A 413 11.88 -9.99 1.80
CA LEU A 413 11.49 -11.25 1.18
C LEU A 413 10.36 -11.87 2.01
N ILE A 414 9.25 -12.22 1.35
CA ILE A 414 8.09 -12.88 1.94
C ILE A 414 8.07 -14.34 1.50
N ASP A 415 8.04 -15.25 2.48
CA ASP A 415 7.89 -16.68 2.29
C ASP A 415 6.58 -17.17 2.94
N PRO A 416 5.49 -17.34 2.15
CA PRO A 416 4.21 -17.77 2.68
C PRO A 416 4.21 -19.20 3.24
N ALA A 417 5.24 -20.01 2.97
CA ALA A 417 5.36 -21.35 3.55
C ALA A 417 5.74 -21.30 5.04
N ARG A 418 6.39 -20.23 5.49
CA ARG A 418 6.80 -20.03 6.89
C ARG A 418 5.72 -19.39 7.77
N GLY A 419 4.71 -18.80 7.16
CA GLY A 419 3.60 -18.12 7.82
C GLY A 419 3.04 -17.05 6.89
N ARG A 420 1.87 -16.51 7.22
CA ARG A 420 1.19 -15.47 6.40
C ARG A 420 0.84 -14.21 7.16
N GLN A 421 1.25 -14.12 8.42
CA GLN A 421 0.89 -13.02 9.31
C GLN A 421 2.14 -12.56 10.07
N GLU A 422 2.14 -11.29 10.46
CA GLU A 422 3.20 -10.61 11.18
C GLU A 422 4.58 -10.83 10.51
N ASN A 423 5.62 -11.03 11.30
CA ASN A 423 6.97 -11.31 10.84
C ASN A 423 7.25 -12.82 10.62
N ALA A 424 6.25 -13.71 10.65
CA ALA A 424 6.48 -15.16 10.57
C ALA A 424 7.12 -15.61 9.23
N GLY A 425 6.72 -14.97 8.14
CA GLY A 425 7.26 -15.21 6.79
C GLY A 425 8.03 -14.04 6.19
N VAL A 426 8.29 -12.96 6.94
CA VAL A 426 9.00 -11.78 6.43
C VAL A 426 10.46 -11.75 6.87
N GLN A 427 11.36 -11.45 5.94
CA GLN A 427 12.78 -11.25 6.19
C GLN A 427 13.24 -9.94 5.55
N LEU A 428 13.73 -9.00 6.36
CA LEU A 428 14.50 -7.83 5.89
C LEU A 428 15.78 -8.33 5.24
N ILE A 429 16.02 -7.89 4.01
CA ILE A 429 17.19 -8.27 3.21
C ILE A 429 17.94 -7.03 2.74
N ALA A 430 19.08 -7.26 2.10
CA ALA A 430 20.00 -6.23 1.61
C ALA A 430 20.40 -5.20 2.69
N PRO A 431 20.99 -5.64 3.82
CA PRO A 431 21.40 -7.02 4.15
C PRO A 431 20.34 -7.80 4.96
N VAL A 432 20.51 -9.13 5.04
CA VAL A 432 19.74 -10.00 5.93
C VAL A 432 19.90 -9.54 7.37
N ARG A 433 18.79 -9.22 8.05
CA ARG A 433 18.80 -8.72 9.44
C ARG A 433 17.54 -9.11 10.22
N PRO A 434 17.54 -9.08 11.56
CA PRO A 434 16.35 -9.36 12.35
C PRO A 434 15.15 -8.52 11.89
N THR A 435 13.99 -9.16 11.80
CA THR A 435 12.74 -8.55 11.30
C THR A 435 11.69 -8.58 12.40
N PRO A 436 11.80 -7.72 13.42
CA PRO A 436 10.80 -7.67 14.48
C PRO A 436 9.48 -7.12 13.93
N ALA A 437 8.36 -7.72 14.33
CA ALA A 437 7.05 -7.13 14.13
C ALA A 437 6.94 -5.85 14.98
N VAL A 438 6.65 -4.72 14.36
CA VAL A 438 6.56 -3.40 15.01
C VAL A 438 5.28 -2.70 14.59
N LYS A 439 4.76 -1.82 15.46
CA LYS A 439 3.54 -1.05 15.23
C LYS A 439 3.87 0.41 14.95
N VAL A 440 4.45 0.69 13.78
CA VAL A 440 4.93 2.03 13.42
C VAL A 440 4.22 2.50 12.14
N ASP A 441 3.49 3.59 12.25
CA ASP A 441 2.73 4.21 11.15
C ASP A 441 3.65 4.70 10.02
N ALA A 442 4.80 5.30 10.36
CA ALA A 442 5.80 5.73 9.38
C ALA A 442 6.99 4.75 9.26
N PHE A 443 6.73 3.44 9.30
CA PHE A 443 7.78 2.43 9.26
C PHE A 443 8.68 2.56 8.02
N GLY A 444 9.99 2.34 8.19
CA GLY A 444 10.91 2.17 7.08
C GLY A 444 11.30 3.46 6.34
N GLN A 445 10.94 4.65 6.86
CA GLN A 445 11.19 5.94 6.20
C GLN A 445 12.56 6.57 6.54
N THR A 446 13.40 5.93 7.34
CA THR A 446 14.73 6.44 7.72
C THR A 446 15.84 5.58 7.14
N GLY A 447 17.00 6.18 6.89
CA GLY A 447 18.16 5.47 6.37
C GLY A 447 18.04 5.11 4.90
N GLU A 448 18.65 4.00 4.50
CA GLU A 448 18.57 3.51 3.13
C GLU A 448 17.12 3.22 2.72
N LEU A 449 16.73 3.63 1.51
CA LEU A 449 15.36 3.47 1.01
C LEU A 449 15.36 2.67 -0.28
N PHE A 450 14.36 1.79 -0.42
CA PHE A 450 14.16 0.92 -1.56
C PHE A 450 12.80 1.16 -2.22
N GLN A 451 12.75 0.97 -3.54
CA GLN A 451 11.53 0.94 -4.35
C GLN A 451 11.65 -0.13 -5.45
N TYR A 452 10.49 -0.56 -5.97
CA TYR A 452 10.37 -1.36 -7.20
C TYR A 452 11.34 -2.54 -7.35
N PRO A 453 11.37 -3.50 -6.41
CA PRO A 453 12.24 -4.66 -6.54
C PRO A 453 11.84 -5.54 -7.73
N TYR A 454 12.83 -5.90 -8.54
CA TYR A 454 12.72 -6.90 -9.60
C TYR A 454 13.61 -8.10 -9.27
N PRO A 455 13.08 -9.18 -8.68
CA PRO A 455 13.87 -10.35 -8.34
C PRO A 455 14.36 -11.09 -9.59
N LEU A 456 15.66 -11.34 -9.66
CA LEU A 456 16.31 -12.19 -10.67
C LEU A 456 16.45 -13.63 -10.16
N SER A 457 16.59 -13.78 -8.84
CA SER A 457 16.61 -15.03 -8.07
C SER A 457 16.18 -14.74 -6.63
N GLU A 458 16.25 -15.72 -5.72
CA GLU A 458 16.05 -15.48 -4.27
C GLU A 458 17.14 -14.59 -3.64
N THR A 459 18.28 -14.42 -4.31
CA THR A 459 19.44 -13.74 -3.74
C THR A 459 19.87 -12.51 -4.50
N GLU A 460 19.31 -12.25 -5.69
CA GLU A 460 19.71 -11.16 -6.56
C GLU A 460 18.50 -10.39 -7.10
N TYR A 461 18.63 -9.06 -7.11
CA TYR A 461 17.55 -8.13 -7.40
C TYR A 461 18.06 -6.98 -8.24
N LEU A 462 17.24 -6.47 -9.17
CA LEU A 462 17.32 -5.06 -9.57
C LEU A 462 16.44 -4.27 -8.62
N VAL A 463 16.93 -3.13 -8.13
CA VAL A 463 16.20 -2.29 -7.18
C VAL A 463 16.40 -0.82 -7.50
N THR A 464 15.37 -0.02 -7.26
CA THR A 464 15.52 1.42 -7.12
C THR A 464 15.94 1.70 -5.68
N TRP A 465 17.06 2.39 -5.47
CA TRP A 465 17.67 2.53 -4.14
C TRP A 465 18.25 3.93 -3.90
N HIS A 466 18.18 4.37 -2.65
CA HIS A 466 18.78 5.60 -2.16
C HIS A 466 19.57 5.34 -0.87
N PRO A 467 20.83 5.78 -0.76
CA PRO A 467 21.76 5.39 0.32
C PRO A 467 21.38 5.87 1.71
N VAL A 468 20.79 7.06 1.84
CA VAL A 468 20.59 7.71 3.16
C VAL A 468 19.17 8.24 3.43
N GLY A 469 18.26 7.94 2.51
CA GLY A 469 16.84 8.32 2.61
C GLY A 469 16.47 9.79 2.36
N TRP A 470 15.32 10.19 2.92
CA TRP A 470 14.58 11.40 2.52
C TRP A 470 15.31 12.71 2.69
N ARG A 471 16.25 12.78 3.64
CA ARG A 471 17.04 13.99 3.88
C ARG A 471 17.68 14.50 2.58
N TRP A 472 18.04 13.61 1.65
CA TRP A 472 18.67 13.97 0.37
C TRP A 472 17.84 13.66 -0.88
N ALA A 473 16.88 12.74 -0.80
CA ALA A 473 16.07 12.38 -1.97
C ALA A 473 15.35 13.58 -2.59
N GLU A 474 14.97 14.58 -1.78
CA GLU A 474 14.25 15.79 -2.22
C GLU A 474 15.07 17.09 -2.22
N GLY A 475 16.28 17.09 -1.67
CA GLY A 475 17.10 18.30 -1.56
C GLY A 475 17.67 18.74 -2.91
N PRO A 476 18.03 20.02 -3.10
CA PRO A 476 18.86 20.43 -4.23
C PRO A 476 20.27 19.86 -4.01
N PHE A 477 20.76 19.05 -4.96
CA PHE A 477 22.08 18.39 -4.94
C PHE A 477 22.21 17.26 -3.90
N GLY A 478 22.61 16.06 -4.35
CA GLY A 478 22.72 14.83 -3.56
C GLY A 478 22.35 13.59 -4.39
N PRO A 479 22.56 12.37 -3.87
CA PRO A 479 22.09 11.16 -4.54
C PRO A 479 20.60 11.28 -4.82
N ARG A 480 20.20 10.96 -6.06
CA ARG A 480 18.81 10.60 -6.36
C ARG A 480 18.66 9.10 -6.22
N PHE A 481 17.42 8.62 -6.20
CA PHE A 481 17.22 7.18 -6.37
C PHE A 481 17.85 6.75 -7.69
N GLY A 482 18.71 5.73 -7.62
CA GLY A 482 19.33 5.09 -8.77
C GLY A 482 18.86 3.66 -8.91
N ILE A 483 19.15 3.06 -10.05
CA ILE A 483 18.90 1.64 -10.31
C ILE A 483 20.17 0.87 -10.00
N TYR A 484 20.04 -0.17 -9.17
CA TYR A 484 21.14 -0.99 -8.68
C TYR A 484 20.86 -2.47 -8.96
N TRP A 485 21.92 -3.22 -9.22
CA TRP A 485 21.93 -4.64 -8.89
C TRP A 485 22.30 -4.78 -7.42
N MET A 486 21.58 -5.63 -6.69
CA MET A 486 21.84 -5.86 -5.28
C MET A 486 21.56 -7.30 -4.88
N THR A 487 22.35 -7.82 -3.94
CA THR A 487 22.14 -9.14 -3.36
C THR A 487 21.37 -9.06 -2.04
N SER A 488 20.76 -10.17 -1.62
CA SER A 488 20.12 -10.28 -0.30
C SER A 488 21.08 -10.00 0.87
N ARG A 489 22.39 -10.17 0.67
CA ARG A 489 23.43 -9.86 1.65
C ARG A 489 23.90 -8.41 1.63
N GLY A 490 23.46 -7.60 0.68
CA GLY A 490 23.75 -6.16 0.61
C GLY A 490 24.91 -5.77 -0.31
N ALA A 491 25.61 -6.73 -0.93
CA ALA A 491 26.53 -6.42 -2.03
C ALA A 491 25.74 -5.77 -3.18
N ARG A 492 26.25 -4.67 -3.73
CA ARG A 492 25.53 -3.83 -4.70
C ARG A 492 26.45 -3.24 -5.77
N GLU A 493 25.85 -2.89 -6.90
CA GLU A 493 26.50 -2.14 -7.97
C GLU A 493 25.49 -1.17 -8.60
N ARG A 494 25.85 0.12 -8.64
CA ARG A 494 25.04 1.16 -9.31
C ARG A 494 25.03 0.92 -10.81
N LEU A 495 23.85 0.83 -11.44
CA LEU A 495 23.71 0.58 -12.88
C LEU A 495 23.39 1.86 -13.63
N VAL A 496 22.45 2.66 -13.12
CA VAL A 496 21.99 3.91 -13.71
C VAL A 496 21.67 4.92 -12.61
N ASP A 497 22.12 6.16 -12.78
CA ASP A 497 21.76 7.30 -11.96
C ASP A 497 21.59 8.57 -12.81
N ASP A 498 20.87 9.55 -12.28
CA ASP A 498 20.71 10.87 -12.88
C ASP A 498 20.77 11.92 -11.75
N PRO A 499 21.60 12.97 -11.87
CA PRO A 499 21.76 13.96 -10.80
C PRO A 499 20.53 14.86 -10.63
N ARG A 500 19.64 14.94 -11.64
CA ARG A 500 18.46 15.81 -11.64
C ARG A 500 17.22 15.09 -11.14
N LEU A 501 16.92 13.91 -11.70
CA LEU A 501 15.68 13.17 -11.43
C LEU A 501 15.97 11.75 -10.90
N PRO A 502 15.14 11.24 -9.97
CA PRO A 502 15.13 9.82 -9.60
C PRO A 502 14.97 8.90 -10.81
N CYS A 503 15.75 7.80 -10.86
CA CYS A 503 15.60 6.70 -11.81
C CYS A 503 14.83 5.55 -11.14
N ASN A 504 13.60 5.30 -11.59
CA ASN A 504 12.62 4.44 -10.93
C ASN A 504 12.24 3.23 -11.80
N GLN A 505 11.86 2.13 -11.14
CA GLN A 505 11.18 0.97 -11.72
C GLN A 505 11.86 0.36 -12.95
N SER A 506 12.96 -0.37 -12.73
CA SER A 506 13.62 -1.13 -13.80
C SER A 506 12.84 -2.39 -14.18
N VAL A 507 12.51 -2.56 -15.46
CA VAL A 507 11.89 -3.77 -16.01
C VAL A 507 12.75 -4.33 -17.14
N PRO A 508 13.34 -5.54 -17.00
CA PRO A 508 14.10 -6.21 -18.05
C PRO A 508 13.35 -6.33 -19.37
N VAL A 509 14.01 -5.96 -20.47
CA VAL A 509 13.49 -6.12 -21.83
C VAL A 509 13.94 -7.48 -22.36
N ARG A 510 13.07 -8.48 -22.20
CA ARG A 510 13.30 -9.83 -22.71
C ARG A 510 11.99 -10.57 -22.91
N PRO A 511 11.95 -11.57 -23.81
CA PRO A 511 10.84 -12.51 -23.86
C PRO A 511 10.63 -13.18 -22.49
N ARG A 512 9.37 -13.31 -22.08
CA ARG A 512 8.95 -14.01 -20.87
C ARG A 512 8.26 -15.31 -21.26
N SER A 513 8.62 -16.42 -20.61
CA SER A 513 7.90 -17.68 -20.82
C SER A 513 6.50 -17.61 -20.19
N THR A 514 5.44 -17.77 -20.99
CA THR A 514 4.08 -17.95 -20.49
C THR A 514 3.93 -19.40 -20.02
N GLN A 515 4.24 -19.69 -18.75
CA GLN A 515 4.16 -21.07 -18.28
C GLN A 515 2.70 -21.57 -18.19
N ARG A 516 1.73 -20.69 -17.90
CA ARG A 516 0.30 -21.04 -17.82
C ARG A 516 -0.59 -19.86 -18.20
N ARG A 517 -1.46 -20.06 -19.20
CA ARG A 517 -2.64 -19.21 -19.43
C ARG A 517 -3.83 -19.83 -18.70
N ARG A 518 -4.45 -19.10 -17.79
CA ARG A 518 -5.67 -19.54 -17.11
C ARG A 518 -6.87 -19.12 -17.95
N PRO A 519 -7.73 -20.05 -18.41
CA PRO A 519 -8.96 -19.66 -19.06
C PRO A 519 -9.84 -18.91 -18.06
N SER A 520 -10.56 -17.90 -18.55
CA SER A 520 -11.55 -17.23 -17.69
C SER A 520 -12.72 -18.18 -17.45
N LEU A 521 -13.17 -18.24 -16.19
CA LEU A 521 -14.35 -18.99 -15.78
C LEU A 521 -15.57 -18.09 -15.55
N VAL A 522 -15.40 -16.77 -15.71
CA VAL A 522 -16.45 -15.79 -15.51
C VAL A 522 -17.51 -15.90 -16.59
N ASP A 523 -18.77 -16.00 -16.16
CA ASP A 523 -19.93 -15.96 -17.03
C ASP A 523 -20.73 -14.68 -16.77
N TYR A 524 -20.42 -13.64 -17.53
CA TYR A 524 -21.09 -12.33 -17.44
C TYR A 524 -22.59 -12.34 -17.81
N ARG A 525 -23.15 -13.49 -18.21
CA ARG A 525 -24.61 -13.65 -18.35
C ARG A 525 -25.31 -13.91 -17.01
N GLN A 526 -24.54 -14.27 -15.99
CA GLN A 526 -25.02 -14.46 -14.63
C GLN A 526 -24.91 -13.15 -13.84
N THR A 527 -25.74 -13.01 -12.81
CA THR A 527 -25.75 -11.84 -11.90
C THR A 527 -25.28 -12.19 -10.49
N ALA A 528 -24.93 -13.46 -10.27
CA ALA A 528 -24.62 -14.02 -8.97
C ALA A 528 -23.44 -14.98 -9.05
N GLY A 529 -22.86 -15.29 -7.90
CA GLY A 529 -21.94 -16.39 -7.68
C GLY A 529 -22.37 -17.20 -6.46
N THR A 530 -21.59 -18.20 -6.08
CA THR A 530 -21.87 -19.00 -4.88
C THR A 530 -20.70 -19.04 -3.92
N PHE A 531 -21.02 -19.06 -2.63
CA PHE A 531 -20.09 -19.33 -1.55
C PHE A 531 -20.38 -20.69 -0.94
N TYR A 532 -19.32 -21.48 -0.75
CA TYR A 532 -19.35 -22.74 -0.03
C TYR A 532 -18.37 -22.70 1.15
N VAL A 533 -18.85 -23.03 2.34
CA VAL A 533 -18.01 -23.25 3.52
C VAL A 533 -18.13 -24.72 3.90
N GLN A 534 -17.00 -25.44 3.90
CA GLN A 534 -16.99 -26.86 4.25
C GLN A 534 -17.43 -27.09 5.69
N ASP A 535 -16.88 -26.33 6.63
CA ASP A 535 -17.25 -26.37 8.04
C ASP A 535 -16.88 -25.05 8.73
N VAL A 536 -17.87 -24.27 9.18
CA VAL A 536 -17.63 -22.99 9.87
C VAL A 536 -16.75 -23.15 11.13
N TYR A 537 -16.71 -24.35 11.74
CA TYR A 537 -15.91 -24.66 12.92
C TYR A 537 -14.45 -25.02 12.61
N ALA A 538 -14.09 -25.18 11.33
CA ALA A 538 -12.74 -25.53 10.90
C ALA A 538 -11.85 -24.28 10.78
N GLY A 539 -11.41 -23.72 11.91
CA GLY A 539 -10.47 -22.60 11.94
C GLY A 539 -10.40 -21.88 13.27
N PRO A 540 -9.43 -20.96 13.45
CA PRO A 540 -9.29 -20.17 14.67
C PRO A 540 -10.48 -19.21 14.89
N GLY A 541 -11.25 -18.88 13.85
CA GLY A 541 -12.38 -17.95 13.92
C GLY A 541 -13.52 -18.41 14.84
N LEU A 542 -13.64 -19.71 15.12
CA LEU A 542 -14.61 -20.30 16.06
C LEU A 542 -13.96 -21.14 17.15
N ALA A 543 -12.66 -20.95 17.42
CA ALA A 543 -11.97 -21.70 18.46
C ALA A 543 -12.70 -21.59 19.82
N GLY A 544 -13.02 -22.74 20.43
CA GLY A 544 -13.73 -22.81 21.70
C GLY A 544 -15.25 -22.73 21.63
N VAL A 545 -15.86 -22.50 20.45
CA VAL A 545 -17.31 -22.50 20.28
C VAL A 545 -17.82 -23.93 20.07
N ALA A 546 -18.84 -24.32 20.81
CA ALA A 546 -19.47 -25.64 20.66
C ALA A 546 -20.09 -25.80 19.26
N ARG A 547 -19.93 -26.99 18.66
CA ARG A 547 -20.60 -27.34 17.40
C ARG A 547 -22.12 -27.27 17.61
N GLY A 548 -22.82 -26.71 16.63
CA GLY A 548 -24.26 -26.52 16.66
C GLY A 548 -24.71 -25.21 17.33
N THR A 549 -23.81 -24.44 17.96
CA THR A 549 -24.13 -23.09 18.45
C THR A 549 -24.56 -22.17 17.30
N VAL A 550 -23.85 -22.19 16.19
CA VAL A 550 -24.14 -21.35 15.02
C VAL A 550 -25.27 -21.98 14.22
N LYS A 551 -26.31 -21.19 13.93
CA LYS A 551 -27.50 -21.62 13.18
C LYS A 551 -27.58 -21.00 11.79
N THR A 552 -27.15 -19.75 11.65
CA THR A 552 -27.20 -19.06 10.36
C THR A 552 -25.93 -18.26 10.10
N LEU A 553 -25.68 -18.01 8.83
CA LEU A 553 -24.66 -17.11 8.32
C LEU A 553 -25.40 -15.96 7.63
N ARG A 554 -25.35 -14.77 8.23
CA ARG A 554 -25.89 -13.54 7.63
C ARG A 554 -24.90 -12.99 6.61
N VAL A 555 -25.41 -12.63 5.44
CA VAL A 555 -24.66 -11.96 4.38
C VAL A 555 -25.02 -10.49 4.36
N VAL A 556 -23.99 -9.64 4.43
CA VAL A 556 -24.14 -8.18 4.47
C VAL A 556 -23.32 -7.57 3.34
N ALA A 557 -23.95 -6.78 2.47
CA ALA A 557 -23.29 -6.00 1.44
C ALA A 557 -22.83 -4.64 1.97
N LEU A 558 -21.75 -4.12 1.36
CA LEU A 558 -21.20 -2.79 1.63
C LEU A 558 -21.48 -1.85 0.44
N ASP A 559 -21.77 -0.59 0.75
CA ASP A 559 -21.80 0.50 -0.23
C ASP A 559 -20.73 1.54 0.13
N TYR A 560 -20.14 2.18 -0.87
CA TYR A 560 -18.96 3.04 -0.70
C TYR A 560 -19.22 4.47 -1.16
N ARG A 561 -18.71 5.45 -0.41
CA ARG A 561 -19.00 6.88 -0.61
C ARG A 561 -18.40 7.45 -1.90
N VAL A 562 -19.16 8.32 -2.58
CA VAL A 562 -18.74 8.97 -3.84
C VAL A 562 -18.00 10.29 -3.62
N ALA A 563 -18.24 10.97 -2.48
CA ALA A 563 -17.76 12.32 -2.24
C ALA A 563 -17.55 12.60 -0.76
N GLY A 564 -16.61 13.50 -0.47
CA GLY A 564 -16.32 13.98 0.88
C GLY A 564 -17.21 15.17 1.24
N ILE A 565 -18.12 14.99 2.20
CA ILE A 565 -19.06 15.99 2.70
C ILE A 565 -19.22 15.81 4.21
N GLY A 566 -18.85 16.83 4.98
CA GLY A 566 -18.80 16.71 6.44
C GLY A 566 -17.75 15.70 6.92
N SER A 567 -17.53 15.68 8.23
CA SER A 567 -16.61 14.72 8.83
C SER A 567 -16.93 14.41 10.29
N ASN A 568 -16.52 13.23 10.74
CA ASN A 568 -16.44 12.91 12.16
C ASN A 568 -15.03 12.34 12.47
N ARG A 569 -14.79 11.87 13.69
CA ARG A 569 -13.53 11.24 14.09
C ARG A 569 -13.79 9.95 14.86
N ASN A 570 -12.84 9.02 14.74
CA ASN A 570 -12.80 7.81 15.52
C ASN A 570 -11.42 7.66 16.17
N GLY A 571 -11.29 6.65 17.02
CA GLY A 571 -10.02 6.31 17.66
C GLY A 571 -10.14 5.07 18.53
N GLY A 572 -9.09 4.27 18.50
CA GLY A 572 -8.98 3.02 19.22
C GLY A 572 -7.62 2.35 18.97
N PRO A 573 -7.49 1.05 19.29
CA PRO A 573 -6.24 0.32 19.12
C PRO A 573 -5.68 0.30 17.69
N GLY A 574 -6.56 0.37 16.67
CA GLY A 574 -6.17 0.39 15.25
C GLY A 574 -5.73 1.76 14.71
N GLY A 575 -5.72 2.79 15.56
CA GLY A 575 -5.34 4.16 15.20
C GLY A 575 -6.48 5.16 15.45
N ALA A 576 -6.34 6.35 14.87
CA ALA A 576 -7.37 7.38 14.85
C ALA A 576 -7.44 8.01 13.47
N ALA A 577 -8.65 8.30 12.99
CA ALA A 577 -8.87 8.85 11.67
C ALA A 577 -10.00 9.88 11.68
N LEU A 578 -10.00 10.71 10.64
CA LEU A 578 -11.20 11.38 10.17
C LEU A 578 -12.15 10.32 9.58
N ILE A 579 -13.45 10.61 9.54
CA ILE A 579 -14.46 9.82 8.83
C ILE A 579 -15.12 10.75 7.83
N SER A 580 -14.93 10.50 6.54
CA SER A 580 -15.51 11.27 5.43
C SER A 580 -16.98 10.91 5.24
N THR A 581 -17.89 11.89 5.16
CA THR A 581 -19.32 11.62 4.89
C THR A 581 -19.92 10.55 5.82
N PRO A 582 -19.92 10.79 7.15
CA PRO A 582 -20.25 9.76 8.13
C PRO A 582 -21.67 9.22 7.98
N VAL A 583 -21.85 7.92 8.21
CA VAL A 583 -23.16 7.21 8.26
C VAL A 583 -23.48 6.67 9.65
N ALA A 584 -22.54 6.82 10.58
CA ALA A 584 -22.65 6.43 11.97
C ALA A 584 -21.89 7.45 12.85
N ILE A 585 -22.00 7.27 14.16
CA ILE A 585 -21.26 8.06 15.14
C ILE A 585 -19.78 7.68 15.09
N GLY A 586 -18.88 8.52 15.61
CA GLY A 586 -17.47 8.14 15.71
C GLY A 586 -17.29 6.80 16.42
N ASN A 587 -16.43 5.91 15.91
CA ASN A 587 -16.28 4.49 16.32
C ASN A 587 -17.44 3.54 15.93
N GLY A 588 -18.56 4.05 15.42
CA GLY A 588 -19.54 3.24 14.67
C GLY A 588 -19.01 2.84 13.30
N THR A 589 -19.81 2.12 12.52
CA THR A 589 -19.38 1.55 11.25
C THR A 589 -18.90 2.58 10.22
N TRP A 590 -17.99 2.16 9.34
CA TRP A 590 -17.43 3.00 8.29
C TRP A 590 -18.44 3.30 7.18
N ASP A 591 -19.24 2.31 6.78
CA ASP A 591 -20.08 2.33 5.57
C ASP A 591 -21.51 1.87 5.85
N PRO A 592 -22.48 2.24 4.97
CA PRO A 592 -23.79 1.64 4.97
C PRO A 592 -23.72 0.10 4.91
N LYS A 593 -24.55 -0.55 5.72
CA LYS A 593 -24.62 -2.01 5.82
C LYS A 593 -25.94 -2.51 5.27
N TRP A 594 -25.91 -3.32 4.22
CA TRP A 594 -27.10 -3.86 3.56
C TRP A 594 -27.28 -5.33 3.91
N VAL A 595 -28.29 -5.66 4.72
CA VAL A 595 -28.56 -7.06 5.06
C VAL A 595 -29.23 -7.74 3.88
N LEU A 596 -28.49 -8.61 3.19
CA LEU A 596 -29.01 -9.35 2.04
C LEU A 596 -29.89 -10.53 2.47
N GLY A 597 -29.60 -11.10 3.63
CA GLY A 597 -30.34 -12.19 4.24
C GLY A 597 -29.43 -13.22 4.89
N ASP A 598 -30.03 -14.33 5.31
CA ASP A 598 -29.36 -15.41 6.03
C ASP A 598 -29.30 -16.68 5.18
N ALA A 599 -28.17 -17.38 5.24
CA ALA A 599 -28.03 -18.76 4.81
C ALA A 599 -28.04 -19.71 6.01
N THR A 600 -28.58 -20.91 5.85
CA THR A 600 -28.62 -21.90 6.92
C THR A 600 -27.26 -22.58 7.12
N VAL A 601 -26.77 -22.62 8.37
CA VAL A 601 -25.61 -23.45 8.75
C VAL A 601 -26.13 -24.84 9.08
N ARG A 602 -25.71 -25.84 8.31
CA ARG A 602 -26.16 -27.23 8.47
C ARG A 602 -25.57 -27.86 9.75
N GLU A 603 -26.10 -29.01 10.18
CA GLU A 603 -25.66 -29.68 11.41
C GLU A 603 -24.16 -30.07 11.40
N ASP A 604 -23.62 -30.38 10.21
CA ASP A 604 -22.21 -30.65 9.99
C ASP A 604 -21.35 -29.37 9.85
N GLY A 605 -21.94 -28.19 10.09
CA GLY A 605 -21.27 -26.89 10.03
C GLY A 605 -21.12 -26.32 8.62
N SER A 606 -21.60 -27.02 7.59
CA SER A 606 -21.46 -26.59 6.20
C SER A 606 -22.48 -25.51 5.80
N VAL A 607 -22.09 -24.66 4.84
CA VAL A 607 -22.94 -23.61 4.24
C VAL A 607 -22.76 -23.62 2.73
N PHE A 608 -23.85 -23.48 1.97
CA PHE A 608 -23.78 -23.29 0.53
C PHE A 608 -24.88 -22.32 0.09
N CYS A 609 -24.51 -21.11 -0.34
CA CYS A 609 -25.48 -20.07 -0.68
C CYS A 609 -25.09 -19.27 -1.91
N GLN A 610 -26.10 -18.68 -2.54
CA GLN A 610 -25.95 -17.76 -3.65
C GLN A 610 -25.89 -16.32 -3.15
N VAL A 611 -25.00 -15.51 -3.74
CA VAL A 611 -24.86 -14.08 -3.43
C VAL A 611 -24.74 -13.26 -4.73
N PRO A 612 -25.10 -11.97 -4.71
CA PRO A 612 -24.87 -11.08 -5.85
C PRO A 612 -23.39 -11.04 -6.24
N ALA A 613 -23.12 -11.15 -7.54
CA ALA A 613 -21.77 -10.95 -8.07
C ALA A 613 -21.44 -9.45 -8.06
N ARG A 614 -20.14 -9.12 -8.11
CA ARG A 614 -19.63 -7.74 -8.20
C ARG A 614 -20.12 -6.84 -7.07
N THR A 615 -20.44 -7.45 -5.93
CA THR A 615 -20.92 -6.80 -4.72
C THR A 615 -20.02 -7.22 -3.57
N PRO A 616 -19.34 -6.29 -2.89
CA PRO A 616 -18.54 -6.61 -1.72
C PRO A 616 -19.47 -7.05 -0.57
N VAL A 617 -19.26 -8.27 -0.08
CA VAL A 617 -20.05 -8.84 1.02
C VAL A 617 -19.14 -9.33 2.14
N TYR A 618 -19.64 -9.28 3.37
CA TYR A 618 -19.03 -9.94 4.52
C TYR A 618 -20.07 -10.77 5.28
N PHE A 619 -19.58 -11.60 6.19
CA PHE A 619 -20.38 -12.62 6.86
C PHE A 619 -20.41 -12.44 8.38
N GLN A 620 -21.57 -12.68 8.97
CA GLN A 620 -21.74 -12.82 10.42
C GLN A 620 -22.32 -14.19 10.73
N LEU A 621 -21.69 -14.91 11.64
CA LEU A 621 -22.20 -16.19 12.15
C LEU A 621 -23.10 -15.91 13.36
N LEU A 622 -24.33 -16.43 13.33
CA LEU A 622 -25.34 -16.13 14.33
C LEU A 622 -25.76 -17.37 15.12
N ASP A 623 -26.03 -17.20 16.41
CA ASP A 623 -26.56 -18.24 17.28
C ASP A 623 -28.07 -18.47 17.08
N GLU A 624 -28.67 -19.38 17.86
CA GLU A 624 -30.12 -19.68 17.81
C GLU A 624 -31.02 -18.47 18.15
N ARG A 625 -30.47 -17.47 18.84
CA ARG A 625 -31.16 -16.23 19.18
C ARG A 625 -30.90 -15.12 18.17
N GLY A 626 -30.20 -15.41 17.07
CA GLY A 626 -29.90 -14.44 16.02
C GLY A 626 -28.81 -13.44 16.39
N ARG A 627 -27.99 -13.73 17.42
CA ARG A 627 -26.93 -12.85 17.90
C ARG A 627 -25.59 -13.27 17.32
N MET A 628 -24.75 -12.30 16.98
CA MET A 628 -23.43 -12.54 16.41
C MET A 628 -22.51 -13.31 17.35
N VAL A 629 -22.02 -14.46 16.85
CA VAL A 629 -20.95 -15.26 17.41
C VAL A 629 -19.59 -14.76 16.90
N GLN A 630 -19.51 -14.45 15.61
CA GLN A 630 -18.28 -14.00 14.96
C GLN A 630 -18.63 -13.16 13.72
N THR A 631 -17.78 -12.19 13.39
CA THR A 631 -17.90 -11.37 12.18
C THR A 631 -16.61 -11.39 11.37
N MET A 632 -16.76 -11.47 10.05
CA MET A 632 -15.67 -11.22 9.11
C MET A 632 -15.37 -9.72 9.08
N ARG A 633 -14.18 -9.33 9.58
CA ARG A 633 -13.68 -7.94 9.55
C ARG A 633 -12.83 -7.68 8.31
N SER A 634 -13.43 -8.05 7.17
CA SER A 634 -12.95 -7.95 5.78
C SER A 634 -14.16 -8.08 4.84
N TRP A 635 -13.97 -8.10 3.52
CA TRP A 635 -15.03 -8.44 2.56
C TRP A 635 -14.52 -9.38 1.46
N ALA A 636 -15.45 -10.08 0.83
CA ALA A 636 -15.23 -10.90 -0.34
C ALA A 636 -16.13 -10.43 -1.49
N THR A 637 -15.64 -10.60 -2.71
CA THR A 637 -16.40 -10.26 -3.92
C THR A 637 -16.27 -11.40 -4.92
N LEU A 638 -17.39 -11.82 -5.51
CA LEU A 638 -17.43 -12.83 -6.56
C LEU A 638 -17.59 -12.18 -7.93
N GLN A 639 -16.93 -12.75 -8.94
CA GLN A 639 -17.28 -12.49 -10.33
C GLN A 639 -18.56 -13.24 -10.73
N PRO A 640 -19.24 -12.82 -11.81
CA PRO A 640 -20.40 -13.53 -12.35
C PRO A 640 -20.13 -15.02 -12.63
N GLY A 641 -20.93 -15.90 -12.02
CA GLY A 641 -20.81 -17.36 -12.14
C GLY A 641 -19.66 -17.99 -11.36
N GLU A 642 -18.94 -17.21 -10.54
CA GLU A 642 -17.87 -17.74 -9.71
C GLU A 642 -18.40 -18.59 -8.55
N ASN A 643 -17.68 -19.67 -8.24
CA ASN A 643 -17.88 -20.46 -7.03
C ASN A 643 -16.63 -20.33 -6.15
N ALA A 644 -16.76 -19.70 -4.99
CA ALA A 644 -15.70 -19.60 -4.01
C ALA A 644 -15.93 -20.55 -2.84
N SER A 645 -14.87 -21.21 -2.38
CA SER A 645 -14.93 -22.17 -1.28
C SER A 645 -13.90 -21.90 -0.20
N CYS A 646 -14.32 -22.01 1.06
CA CYS A 646 -13.44 -21.97 2.24
C CYS A 646 -13.54 -23.28 3.02
N VAL A 647 -12.45 -23.67 3.68
CA VAL A 647 -12.49 -24.85 4.57
C VAL A 647 -13.28 -24.53 5.85
N GLY A 648 -13.01 -23.35 6.42
CA GLY A 648 -13.73 -22.86 7.58
C GLY A 648 -13.33 -21.42 7.92
N CYS A 649 -13.78 -20.91 9.06
CA CYS A 649 -13.65 -19.50 9.38
C CYS A 649 -12.21 -19.11 9.77
N HIS A 650 -11.56 -18.32 8.91
CA HIS A 650 -10.16 -17.87 9.06
C HIS A 650 -9.14 -19.03 9.09
N GLU A 651 -9.39 -20.11 8.36
CA GLU A 651 -8.46 -21.22 8.24
C GLU A 651 -7.08 -20.77 7.72
N HIS A 652 -6.04 -21.52 8.09
CA HIS A 652 -4.71 -21.26 7.57
C HIS A 652 -4.67 -21.53 6.06
N LYS A 653 -4.26 -20.56 5.24
CA LYS A 653 -4.30 -20.65 3.77
C LYS A 653 -3.29 -21.62 3.14
N ASN A 654 -2.45 -22.27 3.95
CA ASN A 654 -1.66 -23.43 3.50
C ASN A 654 -2.38 -24.77 3.79
N SER A 655 -3.59 -24.73 4.33
CA SER A 655 -4.44 -25.90 4.52
C SER A 655 -5.28 -26.14 3.28
N GLY A 656 -5.40 -27.41 2.87
CA GLY A 656 -6.37 -27.82 1.85
C GLY A 656 -7.69 -28.28 2.49
N PRO A 657 -8.76 -28.44 1.69
CA PRO A 657 -9.97 -29.13 2.12
C PRO A 657 -9.65 -30.52 2.69
N VAL A 658 -10.38 -30.94 3.72
CA VAL A 658 -10.17 -32.25 4.32
C VAL A 658 -10.79 -33.31 3.41
N ALA A 659 -9.96 -33.92 2.56
CA ALA A 659 -10.40 -34.86 1.51
C ALA A 659 -11.06 -36.15 2.05
N SER A 660 -10.82 -36.50 3.31
CA SER A 660 -11.42 -37.68 3.96
C SER A 660 -12.82 -37.45 4.51
N LEU A 661 -13.33 -36.21 4.49
CA LEU A 661 -14.69 -35.93 4.96
C LEU A 661 -15.74 -36.40 3.94
N PRO A 662 -16.88 -36.97 4.40
CA PRO A 662 -17.99 -37.27 3.51
C PRO A 662 -18.55 -35.99 2.86
N LEU A 663 -19.29 -36.15 1.77
CA LEU A 663 -19.99 -35.03 1.13
C LEU A 663 -20.87 -34.31 2.16
N THR A 664 -20.62 -33.02 2.35
CA THR A 664 -21.29 -32.18 3.34
C THR A 664 -22.78 -32.07 3.04
N LEU A 665 -23.57 -31.82 4.09
CA LEU A 665 -25.02 -31.68 3.99
C LEU A 665 -25.41 -30.52 3.06
N ALA A 666 -24.65 -29.42 3.06
CA ALA A 666 -24.91 -28.28 2.19
C ALA A 666 -24.77 -28.61 0.70
N LEU A 667 -23.81 -29.46 0.31
CA LEU A 667 -23.61 -29.86 -1.10
C LEU A 667 -24.58 -30.94 -1.60
N ARG A 668 -25.44 -31.48 -0.73
CA ARG A 668 -26.52 -32.41 -1.14
C ARG A 668 -27.70 -31.69 -1.80
N GLN A 669 -27.69 -30.37 -1.80
CA GLN A 669 -28.74 -29.51 -2.34
C GLN A 669 -28.09 -28.42 -3.22
N PRO A 670 -28.86 -27.79 -4.13
CA PRO A 670 -28.42 -26.57 -4.81
C PRO A 670 -28.11 -25.45 -3.80
N ALA A 671 -27.33 -24.45 -4.24
CA ALA A 671 -27.02 -23.28 -3.43
C ALA A 671 -28.30 -22.60 -2.93
N GLU A 672 -28.35 -22.31 -1.64
CA GLU A 672 -29.51 -21.70 -0.99
C GLU A 672 -29.66 -20.23 -1.41
N THR A 673 -30.88 -19.83 -1.76
CA THR A 673 -31.24 -18.41 -1.84
C THR A 673 -31.36 -17.85 -0.43
N LEU A 674 -30.75 -16.70 -0.17
CA LEU A 674 -30.74 -16.09 1.16
C LEU A 674 -32.16 -15.84 1.66
N ARG A 675 -32.45 -16.24 2.89
CA ARG A 675 -33.70 -15.93 3.58
C ARG A 675 -33.72 -14.42 3.89
N PRO A 676 -34.72 -13.66 3.43
CA PRO A 676 -34.76 -12.22 3.65
C PRO A 676 -34.80 -11.85 5.14
N PHE A 677 -34.13 -10.76 5.50
CA PHE A 677 -34.16 -10.20 6.85
C PHE A 677 -35.34 -9.22 6.98
N TYR A 678 -36.52 -9.76 7.28
CA TYR A 678 -37.76 -9.00 7.50
C TYR A 678 -38.05 -7.97 6.38
N GLY A 679 -38.32 -8.48 5.17
CA GLY A 679 -38.59 -7.71 3.96
C GLY A 679 -37.45 -7.76 2.94
N SER A 680 -37.55 -6.94 1.89
CA SER A 680 -36.53 -6.87 0.84
C SER A 680 -35.19 -6.34 1.38
N PRO A 681 -34.06 -6.78 0.79
CA PRO A 681 -32.74 -6.24 1.12
C PRO A 681 -32.68 -4.72 1.00
N ARG A 682 -32.09 -4.06 2.00
CA ARG A 682 -31.96 -2.60 2.11
C ARG A 682 -30.83 -2.24 3.06
N GLY A 683 -30.37 -0.99 2.97
CA GLY A 683 -29.45 -0.41 3.95
C GLY A 683 -30.09 -0.33 5.33
N PHE A 684 -29.34 -0.70 6.38
CA PHE A 684 -29.85 -0.73 7.75
C PHE A 684 -29.86 0.69 8.33
N SER A 685 -31.06 1.28 8.44
CA SER A 685 -31.28 2.63 8.95
C SER A 685 -31.81 2.61 10.39
N PHE A 686 -31.16 3.31 11.31
CA PHE A 686 -31.64 3.41 12.69
C PHE A 686 -33.00 4.13 12.78
N PRO A 687 -33.21 5.30 12.12
CA PRO A 687 -34.52 5.94 12.07
C PRO A 687 -35.66 5.06 11.54
N GLN A 688 -35.37 4.15 10.59
CA GLN A 688 -36.39 3.33 9.96
C GLN A 688 -36.60 1.98 10.66
N GLU A 689 -35.54 1.38 11.20
CA GLU A 689 -35.60 0.02 11.77
C GLU A 689 -35.69 0.00 13.30
N ILE A 690 -35.05 0.95 13.98
CA ILE A 690 -34.88 0.92 15.45
C ILE A 690 -35.75 1.95 16.15
N GLN A 691 -35.74 3.20 15.69
CA GLN A 691 -36.53 4.26 16.31
C GLN A 691 -38.03 3.91 16.44
N PRO A 692 -38.69 3.27 15.46
CA PRO A 692 -40.10 2.89 15.60
C PRO A 692 -40.36 1.87 16.72
N ILE A 693 -39.37 1.03 17.02
CA ILE A 693 -39.41 0.09 18.16
C ILE A 693 -39.34 0.88 19.47
N LEU A 694 -38.40 1.83 19.55
CA LEU A 694 -38.22 2.68 20.72
C LEU A 694 -39.44 3.58 20.96
N ASP A 695 -40.02 4.16 19.91
CA ASP A 695 -41.21 5.02 20.03
C ASP A 695 -42.42 4.26 20.56
N ARG A 696 -42.59 3.01 20.11
CA ARG A 696 -43.70 2.15 20.53
C ARG A 696 -43.56 1.70 21.99
N HIS A 697 -42.36 1.33 22.40
CA HIS A 697 -42.15 0.57 23.63
C HIS A 697 -41.41 1.33 24.74
N CYS A 698 -40.56 2.31 24.39
CA CYS A 698 -39.58 2.88 25.33
C CYS A 698 -39.77 4.38 25.57
N ALA A 699 -40.02 5.16 24.52
CA ALA A 699 -39.94 6.63 24.54
C ALA A 699 -40.95 7.31 25.48
N ARG A 700 -42.05 6.63 25.84
CA ARG A 700 -43.02 7.11 26.83
C ARG A 700 -42.41 7.20 28.23
N CYS A 701 -41.63 6.21 28.62
CA CYS A 701 -40.98 6.16 29.93
C CYS A 701 -39.61 6.83 29.91
N HIS A 702 -38.89 6.72 28.78
CA HIS A 702 -37.58 7.33 28.54
C HIS A 702 -37.70 8.64 27.76
N ASP A 703 -38.42 9.60 28.35
CA ASP A 703 -38.76 10.87 27.72
C ASP A 703 -37.74 11.98 27.91
N GLY A 704 -36.66 11.71 28.66
CA GLY A 704 -35.60 12.67 28.96
C GLY A 704 -35.75 13.39 30.31
N ARG A 705 -36.69 12.97 31.16
CA ARG A 705 -36.79 13.48 32.54
C ARG A 705 -35.58 13.06 33.40
N PRO A 706 -35.16 13.85 34.40
CA PRO A 706 -33.91 13.62 35.15
C PRO A 706 -33.86 12.32 35.96
N ASP A 707 -35.01 11.76 36.34
CA ASP A 707 -35.15 10.55 37.15
C ASP A 707 -35.06 9.24 36.35
N VAL A 708 -35.05 9.31 35.01
CA VAL A 708 -34.93 8.13 34.14
C VAL A 708 -33.65 8.21 33.32
N PRO A 709 -32.80 7.17 33.33
CA PRO A 709 -31.60 7.15 32.52
C PRO A 709 -31.97 7.07 31.03
N TYR A 710 -31.27 7.85 30.20
CA TYR A 710 -31.37 7.90 28.74
C TYR A 710 -32.69 8.49 28.19
N ALA A 711 -32.58 9.48 27.30
CA ALA A 711 -33.69 9.97 26.49
C ALA A 711 -33.76 9.15 25.20
N LEU A 712 -34.89 8.46 24.95
CA LEU A 712 -35.05 7.55 23.80
C LEU A 712 -36.02 8.09 22.74
N ARG A 713 -36.29 9.40 22.75
CA ARG A 713 -37.12 10.07 21.75
C ARG A 713 -36.37 10.24 20.42
N SER A 714 -37.13 10.34 19.34
CA SER A 714 -36.66 10.63 17.98
C SER A 714 -36.28 12.09 17.74
N ARG A 715 -36.13 12.90 18.80
CA ARG A 715 -35.79 14.32 18.68
C ARG A 715 -34.41 14.47 18.03
N GLU A 716 -34.36 15.28 16.98
CA GLU A 716 -33.14 15.52 16.21
C GLU A 716 -32.15 16.40 17.00
N VAL A 717 -30.88 16.03 16.92
CA VAL A 717 -29.71 16.75 17.39
C VAL A 717 -28.80 16.96 16.18
N GLU A 718 -28.66 18.22 15.78
CA GLU A 718 -27.80 18.58 14.65
C GLU A 718 -26.32 18.49 15.03
N ASP A 719 -25.56 17.79 14.19
CA ASP A 719 -24.11 17.76 14.19
C ASP A 719 -23.61 18.50 12.95
N ALA A 720 -23.27 19.76 13.15
CA ALA A 720 -22.82 20.64 12.09
C ALA A 720 -21.51 20.16 11.42
N GLN A 721 -20.66 19.43 12.15
CA GLN A 721 -19.39 18.93 11.63
C GLN A 721 -19.59 17.69 10.76
N ALA A 722 -20.35 16.70 11.26
CA ALA A 722 -20.69 15.51 10.49
C ALA A 722 -21.68 15.81 9.36
N LYS A 723 -22.35 16.96 9.43
CA LYS A 723 -23.45 17.38 8.53
C LYS A 723 -24.63 16.41 8.59
N ARG A 724 -25.00 16.01 9.82
CA ARG A 724 -26.03 15.02 10.11
C ARG A 724 -26.98 15.46 11.21
N ARG A 725 -28.16 14.84 11.24
CA ARG A 725 -29.11 14.93 12.35
C ARG A 725 -29.22 13.58 13.04
N TRP A 726 -28.60 13.47 14.20
CA TRP A 726 -28.71 12.28 15.05
C TRP A 726 -30.01 12.35 15.87
N SER A 727 -30.58 11.22 16.28
CA SER A 727 -31.65 11.24 17.28
C SER A 727 -31.06 11.23 18.70
N GLU A 728 -31.75 11.84 19.67
CA GLU A 728 -31.38 11.75 21.10
C GLU A 728 -31.22 10.29 21.55
N SER A 729 -32.12 9.41 21.12
CA SER A 729 -32.07 7.97 21.38
C SER A 729 -30.79 7.31 20.89
N TYR A 730 -30.33 7.65 19.69
CA TYR A 730 -29.14 7.06 19.09
C TYR A 730 -27.88 7.52 19.84
N LEU A 731 -27.79 8.81 20.16
CA LEU A 731 -26.69 9.35 20.96
C LEU A 731 -26.67 8.73 22.36
N ALA A 732 -27.83 8.54 22.98
CA ALA A 732 -27.96 7.92 24.29
C ALA A 732 -27.53 6.45 24.28
N LEU A 733 -28.02 5.65 23.32
CA LEU A 733 -27.72 4.23 23.21
C LEU A 733 -26.27 3.94 22.80
N THR A 734 -25.67 4.80 21.99
CA THR A 734 -24.24 4.70 21.61
C THR A 734 -23.31 5.33 22.66
N HIS A 735 -23.88 5.88 23.73
CA HIS A 735 -23.15 6.62 24.77
C HIS A 735 -22.22 7.67 24.17
N ALA A 736 -22.74 8.37 23.17
CA ALA A 736 -22.00 9.34 22.40
C ALA A 736 -21.62 10.52 23.28
N ARG A 737 -20.39 10.98 23.11
CA ARG A 737 -19.85 12.18 23.75
C ARG A 737 -19.24 13.08 22.69
N GLN A 738 -19.26 14.39 22.94
CA GLN A 738 -18.51 15.32 22.11
C GLN A 738 -17.06 15.37 22.59
N ASP A 739 -16.12 15.24 21.65
CA ASP A 739 -14.70 15.52 21.90
C ASP A 739 -14.53 17.00 22.26
N ALA A 740 -13.50 17.34 23.05
CA ALA A 740 -13.25 18.71 23.47
C ALA A 740 -12.96 19.65 22.27
N PRO A 741 -13.23 20.96 22.41
CA PRO A 741 -12.86 21.96 21.42
C PRO A 741 -11.38 21.90 21.04
N PRO A 742 -11.00 22.26 19.79
CA PRO A 742 -11.84 22.80 18.73
C PRO A 742 -12.50 21.71 17.86
N ARG A 743 -12.51 20.45 18.31
CA ARG A 743 -12.90 19.32 17.47
C ARG A 743 -14.40 19.06 17.49
N ASP A 744 -15.08 19.24 18.63
CA ASP A 744 -16.54 19.09 18.86
C ASP A 744 -17.22 17.87 18.19
N ALA A 745 -16.43 16.85 17.86
CA ALA A 745 -16.84 15.67 17.10
C ALA A 745 -17.52 14.65 18.00
N TRP A 746 -18.64 14.08 17.57
CA TRP A 746 -19.35 13.08 18.35
C TRP A 746 -18.74 11.69 18.22
N ARG A 747 -18.40 11.07 19.34
CA ARG A 747 -17.79 9.74 19.42
C ARG A 747 -18.58 8.81 20.32
N GLY A 748 -18.99 7.66 19.78
CA GLY A 748 -19.62 6.57 20.52
C GLY A 748 -18.61 5.77 21.37
N ASN A 749 -19.12 5.14 22.42
CA ASN A 749 -18.35 4.26 23.28
C ASN A 749 -18.63 2.79 22.96
N ALA A 750 -17.88 2.22 22.02
CA ALA A 750 -18.08 0.85 21.53
C ALA A 750 -17.93 -0.24 22.60
N ASP A 751 -17.20 0.06 23.68
CA ASP A 751 -16.95 -0.87 24.78
C ASP A 751 -17.97 -0.73 25.92
N HIS A 752 -18.99 0.12 25.77
CA HIS A 752 -19.96 0.34 26.85
C HIS A 752 -20.80 -0.92 27.11
N PRO A 753 -21.02 -1.36 28.37
CA PRO A 753 -21.73 -2.61 28.64
C PRO A 753 -23.20 -2.62 28.21
N MET A 754 -23.86 -1.47 28.11
CA MET A 754 -25.27 -1.40 27.72
C MET A 754 -25.46 -1.76 26.25
N VAL A 755 -24.68 -1.14 25.36
CA VAL A 755 -24.61 -1.43 23.94
C VAL A 755 -23.15 -1.52 23.56
N ASN A 756 -22.72 -2.72 23.18
CA ASN A 756 -21.35 -3.07 22.88
C ASN A 756 -21.25 -3.56 21.43
N TRP A 757 -20.37 -2.99 20.63
CA TRP A 757 -20.23 -3.34 19.21
C TRP A 757 -18.77 -3.39 18.77
N VAL A 758 -18.53 -3.99 17.60
CA VAL A 758 -17.19 -4.00 16.99
C VAL A 758 -16.86 -2.59 16.50
N SER A 759 -15.95 -1.92 17.20
CA SER A 759 -15.47 -0.59 16.82
C SER A 759 -14.82 -0.58 15.43
N ALA A 760 -15.13 0.44 14.63
CA ALA A 760 -14.40 0.77 13.40
C ALA A 760 -12.89 1.02 13.60
N GLN A 761 -12.43 1.15 14.85
CA GLN A 761 -11.01 1.28 15.20
C GLN A 761 -10.47 0.10 16.01
N SER A 762 -11.12 -1.05 15.89
CA SER A 762 -10.63 -2.29 16.52
C SER A 762 -9.28 -2.73 15.95
N ALA A 763 -8.54 -3.52 16.73
CA ALA A 763 -7.23 -4.03 16.33
C ALA A 763 -7.31 -4.97 15.10
N PRO A 764 -6.31 -4.95 14.18
CA PRO A 764 -6.30 -5.81 13.00
C PRO A 764 -6.33 -7.33 13.29
N PRO A 765 -5.59 -7.88 14.28
CA PRO A 765 -5.60 -9.32 14.53
C PRO A 765 -6.98 -9.87 14.83
N LEU A 766 -7.23 -11.12 14.42
CA LEU A 766 -8.49 -11.84 14.61
C LEU A 766 -9.00 -11.72 16.06
N GLN A 767 -10.26 -11.35 16.21
CA GLN A 767 -10.95 -11.29 17.50
C GLN A 767 -11.49 -12.67 17.89
N PRO A 768 -11.52 -13.00 19.20
CA PRO A 768 -12.17 -14.22 19.66
C PRO A 768 -13.67 -14.19 19.36
N PRO A 769 -14.33 -15.36 19.28
CA PRO A 769 -15.79 -15.44 19.23
C PRO A 769 -16.43 -14.69 20.41
N TYR A 770 -17.58 -14.08 20.17
CA TYR A 770 -18.30 -13.25 21.15
C TYR A 770 -17.43 -12.12 21.74
N ALA A 771 -16.49 -11.55 20.97
CA ALA A 771 -15.68 -10.42 21.44
C ALA A 771 -16.50 -9.14 21.66
N ALA A 772 -17.58 -8.96 20.90
CA ALA A 772 -18.47 -7.81 20.96
C ALA A 772 -19.84 -8.16 20.37
N GLY A 773 -20.79 -7.21 20.43
CA GLY A 773 -22.08 -7.30 19.75
C GLY A 773 -23.28 -7.48 20.68
N ALA A 774 -24.41 -7.85 20.10
CA ALA A 774 -25.69 -8.06 20.78
C ALA A 774 -25.58 -9.11 21.90
N ALA A 775 -24.76 -10.14 21.70
CA ALA A 775 -24.54 -11.20 22.69
C ALA A 775 -23.88 -10.71 23.99
N LEU A 776 -23.11 -9.60 23.95
CA LEU A 776 -22.49 -8.99 25.13
C LEU A 776 -23.17 -7.70 25.59
N SER A 777 -24.20 -7.25 24.88
CA SER A 777 -24.91 -6.01 25.19
C SER A 777 -25.97 -6.24 26.26
N ARG A 778 -25.84 -5.59 27.42
CA ARG A 778 -26.81 -5.69 28.52
C ARG A 778 -28.21 -5.24 28.12
N LEU A 779 -28.33 -4.37 27.11
CA LEU A 779 -29.63 -3.97 26.57
C LEU A 779 -30.41 -5.20 26.07
N VAL A 780 -29.76 -6.09 25.31
CA VAL A 780 -30.42 -7.29 24.76
C VAL A 780 -30.77 -8.26 25.89
N GLU A 781 -29.86 -8.48 26.84
CA GLU A 781 -30.13 -9.31 28.03
C GLU A 781 -31.30 -8.78 28.87
N LEU A 782 -31.36 -7.46 29.08
CA LEU A 782 -32.43 -6.79 29.81
C LEU A 782 -33.78 -7.01 29.12
N LEU A 783 -33.85 -6.79 27.81
CA LEU A 783 -35.08 -6.92 27.02
C LEU A 783 -35.55 -8.38 26.95
N GLU A 784 -34.63 -9.37 26.91
CA GLU A 784 -34.97 -10.79 26.98
C GLU A 784 -35.53 -11.20 28.36
N ARG A 785 -34.97 -10.66 29.45
CA ARG A 785 -35.47 -10.91 30.82
C ARG A 785 -36.80 -10.21 31.11
N GLY A 786 -37.09 -9.16 30.36
CA GLY A 786 -38.23 -8.27 30.56
C GLY A 786 -37.81 -6.98 31.27
N HIS A 787 -38.44 -5.88 30.86
CA HIS A 787 -38.29 -4.57 31.46
C HIS A 787 -39.67 -3.95 31.66
N GLU A 788 -40.16 -3.96 32.90
CA GLU A 788 -41.53 -3.55 33.25
C GLU A 788 -42.59 -4.34 32.44
N ASP A 789 -43.51 -3.65 31.78
CA ASP A 789 -44.56 -4.20 30.94
C ASP A 789 -44.18 -4.35 29.45
N VAL A 790 -42.94 -4.02 29.08
CA VAL A 790 -42.47 -4.06 27.69
C VAL A 790 -42.25 -5.49 27.22
N ARG A 791 -42.83 -5.82 26.06
CA ARG A 791 -42.62 -7.08 25.35
C ARG A 791 -42.33 -6.83 23.88
N LEU A 792 -41.15 -7.21 23.44
CA LEU A 792 -40.77 -7.13 22.04
C LEU A 792 -41.13 -8.41 21.30
N SER A 793 -41.55 -8.26 20.05
CA SER A 793 -41.65 -9.36 19.09
C SER A 793 -40.25 -9.88 18.71
N ARG A 794 -40.21 -11.07 18.10
CA ARG A 794 -38.94 -11.64 17.60
C ARG A 794 -38.28 -10.74 16.57
N GLU A 795 -39.06 -10.16 15.66
CA GLU A 795 -38.56 -9.22 14.64
C GLU A 795 -37.89 -8.00 15.30
N GLU A 796 -38.54 -7.40 16.29
CA GLU A 796 -38.02 -6.21 16.97
C GLU A 796 -36.70 -6.51 17.70
N LEU A 797 -36.60 -7.66 18.36
CA LEU A 797 -35.37 -8.08 19.04
C LEU A 797 -34.24 -8.43 18.06
N ASP A 798 -34.57 -9.10 16.94
CA ASP A 798 -33.60 -9.42 15.89
C ASP A 798 -33.08 -8.15 15.21
N LYS A 799 -33.92 -7.14 14.97
CA LYS A 799 -33.52 -5.84 14.44
C LYS A 799 -32.60 -5.09 15.40
N LEU A 800 -32.94 -5.02 16.69
CA LEU A 800 -32.07 -4.44 17.71
C LEU A 800 -30.72 -5.14 17.77
N SER A 801 -30.72 -6.48 17.75
CA SER A 801 -29.48 -7.27 17.75
C SER A 801 -28.65 -7.03 16.50
N ALA A 802 -29.28 -7.02 15.32
CA ALA A 802 -28.63 -6.74 14.05
C ALA A 802 -28.02 -5.33 14.03
N TRP A 803 -28.72 -4.30 14.50
CA TRP A 803 -28.18 -2.95 14.57
C TRP A 803 -26.86 -2.88 15.36
N ILE A 804 -26.81 -3.54 16.51
CA ILE A 804 -25.59 -3.62 17.34
C ILE A 804 -24.50 -4.40 16.59
N ASP A 805 -24.83 -5.57 16.08
CA ASP A 805 -23.87 -6.47 15.41
C ASP A 805 -23.30 -5.85 14.12
N LEU A 806 -24.04 -4.99 13.43
CA LEU A 806 -23.61 -4.27 12.22
C LEU A 806 -22.69 -3.06 12.52
N GLY A 807 -22.34 -2.82 13.78
CA GLY A 807 -21.52 -1.67 14.17
C GLY A 807 -22.31 -0.37 14.27
N VAL A 808 -23.58 -0.46 14.68
CA VAL A 808 -24.48 0.66 14.98
C VAL A 808 -24.63 1.70 13.84
N PRO A 809 -24.95 1.29 12.59
CA PRO A 809 -25.23 2.26 11.54
C PRO A 809 -26.40 3.16 11.94
N TYR A 810 -26.31 4.46 11.63
CA TYR A 810 -27.43 5.38 11.77
C TYR A 810 -28.17 5.52 10.44
N CYS A 811 -27.43 5.71 9.35
CA CYS A 811 -27.95 5.87 8.00
C CYS A 811 -27.87 4.56 7.19
N GLY A 812 -28.93 4.24 6.46
CA GLY A 812 -28.98 3.15 5.48
C GLY A 812 -28.33 3.50 4.14
N ASP A 813 -28.11 4.78 3.86
CA ASP A 813 -27.35 5.30 2.72
C ASP A 813 -26.62 6.61 3.09
N TYR A 814 -25.83 7.17 2.17
CA TYR A 814 -25.05 8.38 2.46
C TYR A 814 -25.86 9.69 2.44
N GLU A 815 -27.08 9.70 1.89
CA GLU A 815 -27.93 10.88 1.79
C GLU A 815 -28.86 11.03 3.00
N GLU A 816 -29.19 9.94 3.69
CA GLU A 816 -30.09 9.95 4.85
C GLU A 816 -29.60 10.88 5.98
N ALA A 817 -30.56 11.56 6.62
CA ALA A 817 -30.37 12.47 7.76
C ALA A 817 -29.33 13.59 7.54
N ASN A 818 -29.06 13.99 6.29
CA ASN A 818 -28.10 15.04 5.98
C ASN A 818 -28.58 16.44 6.41
N THR A 819 -27.62 17.32 6.70
CA THR A 819 -27.82 18.79 6.79
C THR A 819 -27.05 19.54 5.71
N TRP A 820 -26.93 18.91 4.54
CA TRP A 820 -26.12 19.45 3.44
C TRP A 820 -26.69 20.79 2.95
N THR A 821 -25.81 21.68 2.54
CA THR A 821 -26.13 22.87 1.77
C THR A 821 -26.49 22.49 0.32
N ALA A 822 -27.01 23.45 -0.45
CA ALA A 822 -27.27 23.22 -1.88
C ALA A 822 -25.98 22.89 -2.66
N GLU A 823 -24.85 23.49 -2.30
CA GLU A 823 -23.54 23.21 -2.91
C GLU A 823 -23.04 21.81 -2.59
N GLU A 824 -23.14 21.38 -1.33
CA GLU A 824 -22.76 20.03 -0.90
C GLU A 824 -23.62 18.95 -1.58
N ARG A 825 -24.94 19.18 -1.70
CA ARG A 825 -25.82 18.31 -2.50
C ARG A 825 -25.40 18.24 -3.96
N ALA A 826 -25.14 19.38 -4.60
CA ALA A 826 -24.68 19.43 -5.99
C ALA A 826 -23.34 18.69 -6.18
N LYS A 827 -22.42 18.78 -5.21
CA LYS A 827 -21.17 18.00 -5.21
C LYS A 827 -21.47 16.50 -5.17
N HIS A 828 -22.31 16.04 -4.24
CA HIS A 828 -22.69 14.62 -4.15
C HIS A 828 -23.29 14.12 -5.46
N GLU A 829 -24.30 14.83 -5.99
CA GLU A 829 -25.00 14.47 -7.23
C GLU A 829 -24.05 14.40 -8.42
N ARG A 830 -23.09 15.34 -8.53
CA ARG A 830 -22.06 15.33 -9.57
C ARG A 830 -21.25 14.04 -9.55
N TYR A 831 -20.73 13.63 -8.39
CA TYR A 831 -19.90 12.42 -8.29
C TYR A 831 -20.73 11.14 -8.38
N ALA A 832 -21.95 11.13 -7.84
CA ALA A 832 -22.89 10.01 -8.04
C ALA A 832 -23.24 9.83 -9.53
N ALA A 833 -23.46 10.92 -10.27
CA ALA A 833 -23.66 10.87 -11.72
C ALA A 833 -22.40 10.40 -12.45
N LYS A 834 -21.20 10.79 -12.00
CA LYS A 834 -19.92 10.31 -12.54
C LYS A 834 -19.78 8.79 -12.35
N ARG A 835 -20.08 8.25 -11.16
CA ARG A 835 -20.10 6.80 -10.88
C ARG A 835 -21.05 6.07 -11.82
N ARG A 836 -22.30 6.53 -11.94
CA ARG A 836 -23.31 5.91 -12.83
C ARG A 836 -22.86 5.84 -14.28
N ARG A 837 -22.13 6.84 -14.78
CA ARG A 837 -21.55 6.81 -16.13
C ARG A 837 -20.47 5.74 -16.27
N GLY A 838 -19.58 5.61 -15.27
CA GLY A 838 -18.56 4.55 -15.24
C GLY A 838 -19.17 3.15 -15.19
N ASP A 839 -20.20 2.95 -14.37
CA ASP A 839 -20.90 1.66 -14.27
C ASP A 839 -21.65 1.30 -15.56
N GLU A 840 -22.19 2.29 -16.28
CA GLU A 840 -22.80 2.09 -17.60
C GLU A 840 -21.74 1.74 -18.66
N GLU A 841 -20.62 2.45 -18.69
CA GLU A 841 -19.49 2.16 -19.59
C GLU A 841 -18.97 0.72 -19.39
N ASP A 842 -18.81 0.30 -18.13
CA ASP A 842 -18.41 -1.07 -17.79
C ASP A 842 -19.44 -2.11 -18.30
N ARG A 843 -20.74 -1.89 -18.08
CA ARG A 843 -21.80 -2.78 -18.59
C ARG A 843 -21.80 -2.87 -20.12
N GLN A 844 -21.60 -1.76 -20.81
CA GLN A 844 -21.51 -1.73 -22.27
C GLN A 844 -20.29 -2.49 -22.79
N ASN A 845 -19.13 -2.31 -22.15
CA ASN A 845 -17.90 -3.03 -22.47
C ASN A 845 -18.04 -4.54 -22.24
N ILE A 846 -18.69 -4.96 -21.15
CA ILE A 846 -18.98 -6.37 -20.89
C ILE A 846 -19.91 -6.95 -21.97
N ALA A 847 -20.97 -6.23 -22.34
CA ALA A 847 -21.88 -6.68 -23.40
C ALA A 847 -21.15 -6.87 -24.73
N ALA A 848 -20.30 -5.90 -25.10
CA ALA A 848 -19.48 -5.97 -26.30
C ALA A 848 -18.48 -7.14 -26.25
N TRP A 849 -17.88 -7.41 -25.09
CA TRP A 849 -16.97 -8.55 -24.89
C TRP A 849 -17.68 -9.89 -25.06
N VAL A 850 -18.87 -10.04 -24.46
CA VAL A 850 -19.69 -11.26 -24.59
C VAL A 850 -20.07 -11.51 -26.05
N GLN A 851 -20.42 -10.46 -26.80
CA GLN A 851 -20.71 -10.56 -28.24
C GLN A 851 -19.46 -10.97 -29.04
N HIS A 852 -18.32 -10.33 -28.78
CA HIS A 852 -17.07 -10.63 -29.46
C HIS A 852 -16.63 -12.09 -29.27
N ARG A 853 -16.77 -12.64 -28.05
CA ARG A 853 -16.42 -14.04 -27.77
C ARG A 853 -17.35 -15.06 -28.44
N ARG A 854 -18.59 -14.69 -28.76
CA ARG A 854 -19.54 -15.58 -29.49
C ARG A 854 -19.23 -15.65 -30.98
N GLY A 855 -18.85 -14.52 -31.60
CA GLY A 855 -18.54 -14.46 -33.03
C GLY A 855 -17.21 -15.11 -33.46
N GLY A 856 -16.43 -15.67 -32.52
CA GLY A 856 -15.18 -16.38 -32.80
C GLY A 856 -15.30 -17.91 -32.80
N TRP A 857 -16.52 -18.45 -32.74
CA TRP A 857 -16.83 -19.89 -32.79
C TRP A 857 -17.59 -20.31 -34.06
N ASP A 858 -17.74 -19.40 -35.03
CA ASP A 858 -18.35 -19.65 -36.35
C ASP A 858 -17.26 -19.78 -37.43
#